data_AF-A0AAV4QDX4-F1
#
_entry.id   AF-A0AAV4QDX4-F1
#
_cell.length_a   1.000
_cell.length_b   1.000
_cell.length_c   1.000
_cell.angle_alpha   90.00
_cell.angle_beta   90.00
_cell.angle_gamma   90.00
#
_symmetry.space_group_name_H-M   'P 1'
#
loop_
_entity.id
_entity.type
_entity.pdbx_description
1 polymer ?
#
loop_
_entity_poly.entity_id
_entity_poly.type
_entity_poly.pdbx_seq_one_letter_code
_entity_poly.pdbx_strand_id
1 'polypeptide(L)'
;MLRTNLLTCISNDTFSGMESLQLLSLYDNRITHIMNGAFEKMSALKTLNLLANPLQCSCRLRWLSEWLKKSNIVTGNPRCQAPLSLKDIPIQDVEKKDFRCDGGDRFEEDEGCGSTLTCPLGCTCTGTVVHCSRRKLKASPRNIPPTTTELYLDVNDISRMPEDLNIFKDLERLDLSNNQITVLPNNIVSNLSKLSTLILSYNKLQCIQVDSLLGLKSLRILSLQGNDISMIPDGAFRELVSITHIALGANPLYCDCNLRWLSEWIKQDYIEPGIARCAEPRSMKDKLVLTAASDGFVCTGKPEAEVLAKCDACYTFPCQNGATCKPKPLRDYECTCAPGYHGAKCEYVIDACYGNPCENGGTCKVLEAGRFSCHCPAGYEGDRCETNIDDCIDNKCENNATCVDRIEEYECRCNPGYTGNYCEKKINFCSKEFNPCKNGATCIDENYSYSCACSLGFTGENCTTNINDCLDHLCQNGGTCIDGINTYRCQCQDGFSGAFCELENMVDLLYPQTSPCQHHDCKHGVCFMPSNAKDYICKCSQGFTGKRCEFLTSINFHEGSYVELDPLHTKPDAKISITFATDQNYGVMLYNGESQHLAVELFRGRIRVSYDVGNYPVSTMFSYETVSDGNPHTVELTLIKKNFTMRVDNGTSRTIVNEGVKEYLEVSSPLYIGGVSEEVASSALRQWHLRNTSSFDGCIKDVRLNGKLLDFMNARKQQRVAPGCMDMEDSKPCKEHLCQKGKCVPLDKSAYECQCRKGWSGEYCDQGKFTLCNGDI
;
A
#
# COMPACT_ATOMS: atom_id res chain seq x y z
N MET A 1 25.78 -0.47 13.28
CA MET A 1 25.11 -1.76 13.59
C MET A 1 24.14 -2.04 12.46
N LEU A 2 24.19 -3.21 11.84
CA LEU A 2 23.31 -3.61 10.72
C LEU A 2 22.54 -4.89 11.10
N ARG A 3 21.81 -4.82 12.21
CA ARG A 3 21.05 -5.96 12.76
C ARG A 3 19.62 -5.99 12.20
N THR A 4 18.96 -7.14 12.25
CA THR A 4 17.52 -7.32 11.95
C THR A 4 17.14 -6.64 10.63
N ASN A 5 17.79 -7.07 9.55
CA ASN A 5 17.73 -6.43 8.22
C ASN A 5 17.61 -7.48 7.10
N LEU A 6 17.40 -7.03 5.86
CA LEU A 6 17.17 -7.90 4.69
C LEU A 6 18.42 -8.10 3.82
N LEU A 7 19.63 -7.90 4.36
CA LEU A 7 20.88 -8.10 3.60
C LEU A 7 21.02 -9.58 3.21
N THR A 8 21.12 -9.87 1.91
CA THR A 8 21.29 -11.23 1.37
C THR A 8 22.75 -11.61 1.14
N CYS A 9 23.66 -10.63 1.10
CA CYS A 9 25.06 -10.85 0.79
C CYS A 9 25.95 -9.65 1.22
N ILE A 10 27.27 -9.79 1.11
CA ILE A 10 28.25 -8.71 1.34
C ILE A 10 29.32 -8.69 0.24
N SER A 11 29.64 -7.49 -0.28
CA SER A 11 30.72 -7.25 -1.25
C SER A 11 32.08 -6.97 -0.59
N ASN A 12 33.14 -7.11 -1.37
CA ASN A 12 34.52 -6.78 -0.98
C ASN A 12 34.70 -5.30 -0.58
N ASP A 13 33.89 -4.40 -1.15
CA ASP A 13 33.97 -2.95 -0.92
C ASP A 13 32.86 -2.39 -0.03
N THR A 14 31.91 -3.21 0.47
CA THR A 14 30.77 -2.78 1.33
C THR A 14 31.23 -1.96 2.54
N PHE A 15 32.40 -2.25 3.10
CA PHE A 15 32.98 -1.57 4.27
C PHE A 15 34.26 -0.79 3.95
N SER A 16 34.50 -0.45 2.67
CA SER A 16 35.66 0.35 2.26
C SER A 16 35.61 1.74 2.92
N GLY A 17 36.73 2.17 3.52
CA GLY A 17 36.81 3.41 4.30
C GLY A 17 36.36 3.31 5.76
N MET A 18 35.84 2.16 6.22
CA MET A 18 35.43 1.96 7.63
C MET A 18 36.59 1.46 8.53
N GLU A 19 37.81 1.95 8.28
CA GLU A 19 39.05 1.40 8.85
C GLU A 19 39.10 1.47 10.40
N SER A 20 38.44 2.49 10.97
CA SER A 20 38.38 2.75 12.42
C SER A 20 37.28 1.97 13.17
N LEU A 21 36.44 1.19 12.49
CA LEU A 21 35.26 0.56 13.09
C LEU A 21 35.61 -0.67 13.93
N GLN A 22 35.57 -0.53 15.27
CA GLN A 22 35.94 -1.61 16.19
C GLN A 22 34.86 -2.71 16.36
N LEU A 23 33.59 -2.43 16.05
CA LEU A 23 32.49 -3.40 16.16
C LEU A 23 31.58 -3.34 14.94
N LEU A 24 31.53 -4.45 14.20
CA LEU A 24 30.53 -4.72 13.17
C LEU A 24 29.55 -5.80 13.68
N SER A 25 28.29 -5.66 13.32
CA SER A 25 27.25 -6.63 13.68
C SER A 25 26.21 -6.64 12.58
N LEU A 26 26.07 -7.83 12.00
CA LEU A 26 25.22 -8.21 10.87
C LEU A 26 24.20 -9.27 11.32
N TYR A 27 23.88 -9.25 12.61
CA TYR A 27 23.04 -10.23 13.28
C TYR A 27 21.61 -10.21 12.74
N ASP A 28 21.02 -11.38 12.51
CA ASP A 28 19.65 -11.52 12.00
C ASP A 28 19.47 -10.81 10.65
N ASN A 29 20.08 -11.41 9.63
CA ASN A 29 19.97 -11.02 8.23
C ASN A 29 19.80 -12.28 7.36
N ARG A 30 19.74 -12.11 6.03
CA ARG A 30 19.59 -13.20 5.06
C ARG A 30 20.89 -13.55 4.34
N ILE A 31 22.05 -13.25 4.95
CA ILE A 31 23.36 -13.36 4.29
C ILE A 31 23.71 -14.81 3.98
N THR A 32 23.72 -15.17 2.69
CA THR A 32 24.19 -16.47 2.19
C THR A 32 25.69 -16.44 1.89
N HIS A 33 26.18 -15.35 1.30
CA HIS A 33 27.55 -15.23 0.78
C HIS A 33 28.24 -13.90 1.18
N ILE A 34 29.55 -13.96 1.42
CA ILE A 34 30.41 -12.82 1.73
C ILE A 34 31.65 -12.90 0.83
N MET A 35 31.85 -11.88 0.00
CA MET A 35 32.94 -11.82 -0.99
C MET A 35 34.32 -11.70 -0.33
N ASN A 36 35.34 -12.27 -0.96
CA ASN A 36 36.72 -12.23 -0.46
C ASN A 36 37.22 -10.79 -0.30
N GLY A 37 37.94 -10.51 0.79
CA GLY A 37 38.45 -9.18 1.11
C GLY A 37 37.48 -8.24 1.84
N ALA A 38 36.20 -8.60 2.01
CA ALA A 38 35.15 -7.71 2.57
C ALA A 38 35.45 -7.09 3.95
N PHE A 39 36.32 -7.72 4.74
CA PHE A 39 36.74 -7.22 6.06
C PHE A 39 38.23 -6.85 6.15
N GLU A 40 39.01 -7.01 5.08
CA GLU A 40 40.48 -6.80 5.12
C GLU A 40 40.87 -5.33 5.34
N LYS A 41 40.05 -4.39 4.86
CA LYS A 41 40.26 -2.94 5.08
C LYS A 41 39.92 -2.49 6.52
N MET A 42 39.26 -3.33 7.32
CA MET A 42 38.73 -2.96 8.65
C MET A 42 39.78 -3.19 9.75
N SER A 43 40.91 -2.50 9.67
CA SER A 43 42.10 -2.74 10.50
C SER A 43 41.89 -2.61 12.02
N ALA A 44 40.92 -1.80 12.47
CA ALA A 44 40.59 -1.63 13.89
C ALA A 44 39.54 -2.62 14.44
N LEU A 45 39.01 -3.54 13.62
CA LEU A 45 37.88 -4.40 13.99
C LEU A 45 38.25 -5.41 15.09
N LYS A 46 37.42 -5.47 16.14
CA LYS A 46 37.57 -6.36 17.32
C LYS A 46 36.40 -7.33 17.50
N THR A 47 35.22 -6.99 16.98
CA THR A 47 33.99 -7.78 17.15
C THR A 47 33.20 -7.81 15.85
N LEU A 48 32.84 -9.01 15.36
CA LEU A 48 32.11 -9.23 14.12
C LEU A 48 30.99 -10.26 14.32
N ASN A 49 29.83 -9.82 14.81
CA ASN A 49 28.70 -10.73 15.02
C ASN A 49 27.98 -11.01 13.69
N LEU A 50 28.05 -12.26 13.23
CA LEU A 50 27.43 -12.82 12.01
C LEU A 50 26.32 -13.85 12.30
N LEU A 51 25.90 -14.03 13.56
CA LEU A 51 24.87 -15.01 13.94
C LEU A 51 23.50 -14.70 13.33
N ALA A 52 22.65 -15.72 13.22
CA ALA A 52 21.36 -15.67 12.51
C ALA A 52 21.51 -15.18 11.05
N ASN A 53 22.26 -15.96 10.26
CA ASN A 53 22.40 -15.79 8.81
C ASN A 53 22.47 -17.17 8.12
N PRO A 54 21.81 -17.37 6.96
CA PRO A 54 21.78 -18.65 6.23
C PRO A 54 23.05 -18.90 5.38
N LEU A 55 24.24 -18.91 6.02
CA LEU A 55 25.52 -18.95 5.33
C LEU A 55 25.72 -20.24 4.48
N GLN A 56 26.08 -20.07 3.21
CA GLN A 56 26.35 -21.15 2.26
C GLN A 56 27.85 -21.42 2.16
N CYS A 57 28.32 -22.41 2.92
CA CYS A 57 29.72 -22.81 3.07
C CYS A 57 30.26 -23.60 1.87
N SER A 58 30.11 -23.03 0.67
CA SER A 58 30.76 -23.46 -0.56
C SER A 58 32.23 -23.01 -0.62
N CYS A 59 32.94 -23.38 -1.68
CA CYS A 59 34.30 -22.89 -1.97
C CYS A 59 34.43 -21.36 -1.92
N ARG A 60 33.33 -20.61 -2.12
CA ARG A 60 33.27 -19.14 -2.07
C ARG A 60 33.42 -18.59 -0.64
N LEU A 61 32.99 -19.29 0.41
CA LEU A 61 33.16 -18.87 1.82
C LEU A 61 34.45 -19.40 2.48
N ARG A 62 35.25 -20.22 1.78
CA ARG A 62 36.50 -20.80 2.29
C ARG A 62 37.46 -19.76 2.87
N TRP A 63 37.60 -18.59 2.22
CA TRP A 63 38.47 -17.51 2.69
C TRP A 63 38.06 -16.98 4.07
N LEU A 64 36.75 -16.93 4.35
CA LEU A 64 36.21 -16.39 5.60
C LEU A 64 36.54 -17.31 6.77
N SER A 65 36.53 -18.63 6.57
CA SER A 65 37.03 -19.59 7.57
C SER A 65 38.50 -19.34 7.92
N GLU A 66 39.36 -19.14 6.90
CA GLU A 66 40.80 -18.93 7.10
C GLU A 66 41.10 -17.56 7.71
N TRP A 67 40.36 -16.52 7.32
CA TRP A 67 40.44 -15.18 7.91
C TRP A 67 39.97 -15.19 9.37
N LEU A 68 38.82 -15.81 9.67
CA LEU A 68 38.28 -15.96 11.04
C LEU A 68 39.16 -16.82 11.96
N LYS A 69 40.01 -17.70 11.43
CA LYS A 69 41.03 -18.44 12.18
C LYS A 69 42.26 -17.60 12.53
N LYS A 70 42.54 -16.56 11.73
CA LYS A 70 43.73 -15.71 11.83
C LYS A 70 43.45 -14.37 12.52
N SER A 71 42.20 -13.91 12.52
CA SER A 71 41.75 -12.66 13.14
C SER A 71 41.46 -12.82 14.63
N ASN A 72 42.11 -12.04 15.48
CA ASN A 72 41.82 -11.97 16.93
C ASN A 72 40.55 -11.16 17.22
N ILE A 73 39.39 -11.60 16.69
CA ILE A 73 38.10 -10.90 16.81
C ILE A 73 37.01 -11.81 17.37
N VAL A 74 36.08 -11.21 18.13
CA VAL A 74 34.95 -11.94 18.76
C VAL A 74 33.78 -12.02 17.77
N THR A 75 33.39 -13.24 17.36
CA THR A 75 32.35 -13.41 16.32
C THR A 75 31.08 -14.15 16.74
N GLY A 76 31.11 -14.88 17.86
CA GLY A 76 29.99 -15.71 18.31
C GLY A 76 29.81 -17.02 17.55
N ASN A 77 30.80 -17.45 16.77
CA ASN A 77 30.83 -18.73 16.04
C ASN A 77 29.66 -18.91 15.05
N PRO A 78 29.59 -18.11 13.97
CA PRO A 78 28.59 -18.27 12.91
C PRO A 78 28.67 -19.68 12.28
N ARG A 79 27.50 -20.27 12.03
CA ARG A 79 27.32 -21.64 11.52
C ARG A 79 26.90 -21.64 10.05
N CYS A 80 27.30 -22.69 9.34
CA CYS A 80 26.89 -22.98 7.98
C CYS A 80 25.43 -23.48 7.96
N GLN A 81 24.61 -23.01 7.02
CA GLN A 81 23.24 -23.49 6.79
C GLN A 81 23.15 -24.42 5.57
N ALA A 82 24.06 -24.25 4.61
CA ALA A 82 24.21 -25.09 3.42
C ALA A 82 25.71 -25.27 3.07
N PRO A 83 26.10 -26.30 2.30
CA PRO A 83 25.30 -27.47 1.89
C PRO A 83 24.89 -28.34 3.09
N LEU A 84 23.95 -29.28 2.89
CA LEU A 84 23.44 -30.17 3.94
C LEU A 84 24.54 -30.92 4.72
N SER A 85 25.63 -31.29 4.04
CA SER A 85 26.79 -31.97 4.64
C SER A 85 27.62 -31.12 5.62
N LEU A 86 27.42 -29.79 5.61
CA LEU A 86 28.09 -28.84 6.51
C LEU A 86 27.10 -28.09 7.42
N LYS A 87 25.80 -28.41 7.35
CA LYS A 87 24.76 -27.69 8.11
C LYS A 87 25.01 -27.75 9.62
N ASP A 88 24.75 -26.63 10.28
CA ASP A 88 24.93 -26.39 11.72
C ASP A 88 26.40 -26.46 12.22
N ILE A 89 27.39 -26.72 11.37
CA ILE A 89 28.82 -26.67 11.73
C ILE A 89 29.31 -25.21 11.78
N PRO A 90 30.06 -24.77 12.80
CA PRO A 90 30.68 -23.45 12.81
C PRO A 90 31.67 -23.27 11.65
N ILE A 91 31.65 -22.13 10.98
CA ILE A 91 32.51 -21.89 9.79
C ILE A 91 34.01 -21.97 10.09
N GLN A 92 34.42 -21.74 11.35
CA GLN A 92 35.78 -21.92 11.83
C GLN A 92 36.16 -23.40 12.05
N ASP A 93 35.22 -24.32 12.16
CA ASP A 93 35.52 -25.74 12.41
C ASP A 93 35.61 -26.56 11.11
N VAL A 94 35.08 -26.03 10.00
CA VAL A 94 35.16 -26.66 8.66
C VAL A 94 36.60 -26.67 8.12
N GLU A 95 37.02 -27.80 7.55
CA GLU A 95 38.31 -27.96 6.88
C GLU A 95 38.35 -27.33 5.46
N LYS A 96 39.52 -26.84 5.04
CA LYS A 96 39.75 -26.17 3.75
C LYS A 96 39.33 -27.01 2.52
N LYS A 97 39.32 -28.34 2.65
CA LYS A 97 39.03 -29.33 1.60
C LYS A 97 37.53 -29.59 1.38
N ASP A 98 36.69 -29.24 2.36
CA ASP A 98 35.25 -29.57 2.36
C ASP A 98 34.37 -28.39 1.92
N PHE A 99 34.94 -27.17 1.87
CA PHE A 99 34.40 -26.04 1.13
C PHE A 99 34.48 -26.29 -0.40
N ARG A 100 33.49 -27.00 -0.96
CA ARG A 100 33.43 -27.39 -2.37
C ARG A 100 32.50 -26.49 -3.20
N CYS A 101 32.70 -26.55 -4.51
CA CYS A 101 31.77 -26.05 -5.52
C CYS A 101 31.82 -27.08 -6.65
N ASP A 102 30.74 -27.82 -6.89
CA ASP A 102 30.75 -28.87 -7.90
C ASP A 102 30.52 -28.24 -9.29
N GLY A 103 31.52 -28.37 -10.16
CA GLY A 103 31.49 -27.88 -11.54
C GLY A 103 30.63 -28.77 -12.41
N GLY A 104 29.30 -28.67 -12.28
CA GLY A 104 28.35 -29.66 -12.76
C GLY A 104 27.26 -29.18 -13.72
N ASP A 105 26.99 -27.88 -13.85
CA ASP A 105 26.00 -27.39 -14.82
C ASP A 105 26.26 -25.97 -15.33
N ARG A 106 25.74 -25.62 -16.50
CA ARG A 106 26.09 -24.38 -17.24
C ARG A 106 25.14 -23.19 -17.03
N PHE A 107 24.27 -23.25 -16.01
CA PHE A 107 23.18 -22.28 -15.79
C PHE A 107 22.98 -21.85 -14.33
N GLU A 108 24.05 -21.70 -13.53
CA GLU A 108 23.91 -21.21 -12.14
C GLU A 108 25.07 -20.32 -11.63
N GLU A 109 25.62 -19.45 -12.50
CA GLU A 109 26.65 -18.45 -12.13
C GLU A 109 26.11 -17.00 -12.04
N ASP A 110 25.03 -16.74 -11.28
CA ASP A 110 24.72 -15.36 -10.83
C ASP A 110 24.02 -15.21 -9.46
N GLU A 111 24.22 -16.15 -8.52
CA GLU A 111 24.10 -15.85 -7.07
C GLU A 111 25.49 -15.60 -6.46
N GLY A 112 26.18 -14.58 -7.00
CA GLY A 112 27.21 -13.85 -6.27
C GLY A 112 26.58 -12.68 -5.51
N CYS A 113 27.28 -12.10 -4.54
CA CYS A 113 26.91 -10.74 -4.15
C CYS A 113 27.22 -9.81 -5.32
N GLY A 114 26.33 -8.84 -5.61
CA GLY A 114 26.40 -7.96 -6.78
C GLY A 114 27.61 -7.01 -6.78
N SER A 115 28.80 -7.57 -7.01
CA SER A 115 30.09 -6.87 -6.98
C SER A 115 31.22 -7.64 -7.69
N THR A 116 30.92 -8.48 -8.67
CA THR A 116 31.85 -8.63 -9.80
C THR A 116 31.57 -7.50 -10.78
N LEU A 117 32.61 -6.82 -11.27
CA LEU A 117 32.46 -5.90 -12.41
C LEU A 117 32.34 -6.73 -13.71
N THR A 118 31.36 -7.62 -13.75
CA THR A 118 31.03 -8.43 -14.93
C THR A 118 30.31 -7.55 -15.94
N CYS A 119 30.74 -7.62 -17.20
CA CYS A 119 30.05 -6.92 -18.28
C CYS A 119 28.61 -7.43 -18.41
N PRO A 120 27.60 -6.57 -18.63
CA PRO A 120 26.21 -7.03 -18.78
C PRO A 120 26.07 -8.09 -19.87
N LEU A 121 25.22 -9.09 -19.65
CA LEU A 121 25.08 -10.23 -20.55
C LEU A 121 24.72 -9.78 -21.98
N GLY A 122 25.56 -10.16 -22.94
CA GLY A 122 25.43 -9.76 -24.34
C GLY A 122 26.05 -8.41 -24.70
N CYS A 123 26.61 -7.66 -23.75
CA CYS A 123 27.43 -6.48 -24.03
C CYS A 123 28.92 -6.85 -24.19
N THR A 124 29.77 -5.85 -24.42
CA THR A 124 31.23 -6.00 -24.50
C THR A 124 31.87 -4.81 -23.78
N CYS A 125 32.76 -5.08 -22.83
CA CYS A 125 33.32 -4.06 -21.94
C CYS A 125 34.84 -4.07 -22.04
N THR A 126 35.44 -2.88 -22.21
CA THR A 126 36.88 -2.70 -22.42
C THR A 126 37.36 -1.52 -21.58
N GLY A 127 38.02 -1.82 -20.46
CA GLY A 127 38.31 -0.81 -19.43
C GLY A 127 37.01 -0.23 -18.87
N THR A 128 36.81 1.07 -19.02
CA THR A 128 35.61 1.82 -18.60
C THR A 128 34.60 2.05 -19.71
N VAL A 129 34.79 1.45 -20.90
CA VAL A 129 33.86 1.54 -22.04
C VAL A 129 32.93 0.33 -22.07
N VAL A 130 31.63 0.57 -22.28
CA VAL A 130 30.58 -0.47 -22.34
C VAL A 130 29.79 -0.38 -23.65
N HIS A 131 29.94 -1.38 -24.51
CA HIS A 131 29.18 -1.54 -25.76
C HIS A 131 28.06 -2.56 -25.64
N CYS A 132 26.82 -2.08 -25.70
CA CYS A 132 25.57 -2.85 -25.72
C CYS A 132 24.78 -2.65 -27.03
N SER A 133 25.45 -2.14 -28.07
CA SER A 133 24.90 -1.82 -29.39
C SER A 133 24.33 -3.06 -30.11
N ARG A 134 23.22 -2.88 -30.86
CA ARG A 134 22.66 -3.90 -31.78
C ARG A 134 22.22 -5.21 -31.12
N ARG A 135 21.66 -5.15 -29.90
CA ARG A 135 21.26 -6.32 -29.11
C ARG A 135 19.74 -6.52 -28.95
N LYS A 136 18.90 -5.72 -29.63
CA LYS A 136 17.41 -5.74 -29.54
C LYS A 136 16.90 -5.52 -28.11
N LEU A 137 17.62 -4.68 -27.35
CA LEU A 137 17.29 -4.38 -25.96
C LEU A 137 16.05 -3.48 -25.90
N LYS A 138 15.03 -3.88 -25.13
CA LYS A 138 13.82 -3.06 -24.89
C LYS A 138 13.97 -2.07 -23.73
N ALA A 139 15.02 -2.25 -22.92
CA ALA A 139 15.39 -1.41 -21.78
C ALA A 139 16.92 -1.48 -21.61
N SER A 140 17.49 -0.56 -20.81
CA SER A 140 18.90 -0.63 -20.45
C SER A 140 19.23 -1.96 -19.73
N PRO A 141 20.38 -2.60 -20.01
CA PRO A 141 20.86 -3.72 -19.22
C PRO A 141 21.04 -3.34 -17.75
N ARG A 142 20.77 -4.29 -16.86
CA ARG A 142 21.17 -4.20 -15.45
C ARG A 142 22.67 -4.50 -15.32
N ASN A 143 23.26 -4.12 -14.19
CA ASN A 143 24.66 -4.37 -13.83
C ASN A 143 25.71 -3.71 -14.76
N ILE A 144 25.39 -2.56 -15.37
CA ILE A 144 26.41 -1.71 -16.02
C ILE A 144 27.36 -1.18 -14.93
N PRO A 145 28.70 -1.30 -15.06
CA PRO A 145 29.64 -0.84 -14.04
C PRO A 145 29.48 0.66 -13.74
N PRO A 146 29.50 1.10 -12.47
CA PRO A 146 29.36 2.52 -12.12
C PRO A 146 30.56 3.37 -12.57
N THR A 147 31.71 2.73 -12.79
CA THR A 147 32.95 3.32 -13.33
C THR A 147 32.92 3.51 -14.86
N THR A 148 31.76 3.41 -15.51
CA THR A 148 31.64 3.53 -16.97
C THR A 148 31.85 4.98 -17.41
N THR A 149 32.83 5.23 -18.28
CA THR A 149 33.12 6.54 -18.88
C THR A 149 32.45 6.70 -20.25
N GLU A 150 32.23 5.61 -20.99
CA GLU A 150 31.48 5.63 -22.24
C GLU A 150 30.46 4.47 -22.31
N LEU A 151 29.19 4.81 -22.54
CA LEU A 151 28.10 3.84 -22.65
C LEU A 151 27.42 3.93 -24.01
N TYR A 152 27.45 2.84 -24.77
CA TYR A 152 26.84 2.71 -26.10
C TYR A 152 25.68 1.73 -26.06
N LEU A 153 24.47 2.23 -26.26
CA LEU A 153 23.19 1.51 -26.28
C LEU A 153 22.48 1.67 -27.64
N ASP A 154 23.22 2.04 -28.69
CA ASP A 154 22.70 2.36 -30.01
C ASP A 154 22.10 1.16 -30.77
N VAL A 155 21.15 1.46 -31.66
CA VAL A 155 20.48 0.48 -32.54
C VAL A 155 19.82 -0.65 -31.73
N ASN A 156 18.88 -0.26 -30.88
CA ASN A 156 18.11 -1.14 -29.99
C ASN A 156 16.61 -0.73 -30.00
N ASP A 157 15.81 -1.34 -29.14
CA ASP A 157 14.35 -1.12 -29.02
C ASP A 157 14.00 -0.36 -27.72
N ILE A 158 14.93 0.42 -27.16
CA ILE A 158 14.78 1.05 -25.85
C ILE A 158 13.77 2.20 -25.95
N SER A 159 12.66 2.10 -25.21
CA SER A 159 11.55 3.07 -25.27
C SER A 159 11.57 4.15 -24.18
N ARG A 160 12.52 4.10 -23.24
CA ARG A 160 12.66 5.03 -22.10
C ARG A 160 14.13 5.28 -21.77
N MET A 161 14.45 6.45 -21.22
CA MET A 161 15.77 6.71 -20.64
C MET A 161 16.08 5.71 -19.49
N PRO A 162 17.34 5.29 -19.28
CA PRO A 162 17.70 4.44 -18.14
C PRO A 162 17.48 5.19 -16.82
N GLU A 163 16.75 4.58 -15.89
CA GLU A 163 16.35 5.22 -14.62
C GLU A 163 17.56 5.42 -13.68
N ASP A 164 18.51 4.48 -13.67
CA ASP A 164 19.71 4.50 -12.84
C ASP A 164 20.84 5.42 -13.34
N LEU A 165 20.63 6.28 -14.35
CA LEU A 165 21.70 7.10 -14.96
C LEU A 165 22.55 7.89 -13.94
N ASN A 166 21.96 8.29 -12.82
CA ASN A 166 22.63 9.02 -11.74
C ASN A 166 23.80 8.27 -11.06
N ILE A 167 23.99 6.97 -11.30
CA ILE A 167 25.14 6.22 -10.76
C ILE A 167 26.44 6.47 -11.53
N PHE A 168 26.36 6.79 -12.83
CA PHE A 168 27.52 6.92 -13.72
C PHE A 168 28.16 8.31 -13.65
N LYS A 169 28.62 8.71 -12.46
CA LYS A 169 29.20 10.06 -12.20
C LYS A 169 30.46 10.36 -13.04
N ASP A 170 31.11 9.32 -13.55
CA ASP A 170 32.28 9.40 -14.42
C ASP A 170 31.97 9.30 -15.92
N LEU A 171 30.69 9.30 -16.32
CA LEU A 171 30.26 9.17 -17.71
C LEU A 171 30.59 10.43 -18.52
N GLU A 172 31.47 10.29 -19.51
CA GLU A 172 31.87 11.32 -20.46
C GLU A 172 31.11 11.22 -21.80
N ARG A 173 30.60 10.03 -22.15
CA ARG A 173 29.82 9.79 -23.36
C ARG A 173 28.63 8.82 -23.15
N LEU A 174 27.48 9.20 -23.70
CA LEU A 174 26.28 8.36 -23.76
C LEU A 174 25.70 8.36 -25.19
N ASP A 175 25.63 7.17 -25.81
CA ASP A 175 24.98 6.97 -27.11
C ASP A 175 23.73 6.09 -26.96
N LEU A 176 22.58 6.69 -27.26
CA LEU A 176 21.25 6.08 -27.25
C LEU A 176 20.59 6.22 -28.64
N SER A 177 21.36 6.46 -29.70
CA SER A 177 20.81 6.65 -31.06
C SER A 177 20.09 5.41 -31.60
N ASN A 178 19.18 5.61 -32.54
CA ASN A 178 18.43 4.53 -33.21
C ASN A 178 17.70 3.63 -32.19
N ASN A 179 16.84 4.25 -31.37
CA ASN A 179 16.02 3.61 -30.34
C ASN A 179 14.57 4.14 -30.42
N GLN A 180 13.73 3.85 -29.42
CA GLN A 180 12.31 4.20 -29.40
C GLN A 180 11.94 5.23 -28.32
N ILE A 181 12.90 6.01 -27.80
CA ILE A 181 12.69 6.94 -26.68
C ILE A 181 11.79 8.10 -27.11
N THR A 182 10.66 8.29 -26.42
CA THR A 182 9.62 9.30 -26.75
C THR A 182 9.73 10.60 -25.97
N VAL A 183 10.34 10.59 -24.78
CA VAL A 183 10.46 11.74 -23.88
C VAL A 183 11.71 11.62 -23.00
N LEU A 184 12.30 12.76 -22.63
CA LEU A 184 13.35 12.86 -21.62
C LEU A 184 12.74 13.29 -20.28
N PRO A 185 12.84 12.51 -19.20
CA PRO A 185 12.39 12.94 -17.87
C PRO A 185 13.18 14.14 -17.36
N ASN A 186 12.53 15.07 -16.64
CA ASN A 186 13.22 16.13 -15.91
C ASN A 186 14.26 15.55 -14.93
N ASN A 187 15.41 16.21 -14.81
CA ASN A 187 16.52 15.89 -13.92
C ASN A 187 17.21 14.52 -14.13
N ILE A 188 16.85 13.73 -15.16
CA ILE A 188 17.39 12.38 -15.38
C ILE A 188 18.92 12.32 -15.58
N VAL A 189 19.49 13.41 -16.07
CA VAL A 189 20.94 13.60 -16.31
C VAL A 189 21.60 14.57 -15.32
N SER A 190 20.89 15.03 -14.29
CA SER A 190 21.31 16.12 -13.39
C SER A 190 22.64 15.90 -12.67
N ASN A 191 23.02 14.64 -12.42
CA ASN A 191 24.28 14.29 -11.76
C ASN A 191 25.43 13.99 -12.76
N LEU A 192 25.19 14.00 -14.07
CA LEU A 192 26.17 13.67 -15.11
C LEU A 192 27.06 14.86 -15.48
N SER A 193 27.66 15.51 -14.49
CA SER A 193 28.39 16.78 -14.67
C SER A 193 29.65 16.68 -15.54
N LYS A 194 30.18 15.47 -15.77
CA LYS A 194 31.30 15.17 -16.68
C LYS A 194 30.88 14.88 -18.13
N LEU A 195 29.60 14.67 -18.41
CA LEU A 195 29.13 14.21 -19.71
C LEU A 195 29.45 15.25 -20.79
N SER A 196 30.31 14.87 -21.74
CA SER A 196 30.77 15.70 -22.84
C SER A 196 29.96 15.49 -24.13
N THR A 197 29.42 14.28 -24.31
CA THR A 197 28.75 13.84 -25.54
C THR A 197 27.48 13.06 -25.21
N LEU A 198 26.33 13.58 -25.64
CA LEU A 198 25.02 12.93 -25.51
C LEU A 198 24.39 12.77 -26.89
N ILE A 199 24.12 11.53 -27.30
CA ILE A 199 23.59 11.20 -28.62
C ILE A 199 22.24 10.49 -28.46
N LEU A 200 21.18 11.13 -28.96
CA LEU A 200 19.77 10.71 -28.90
C LEU A 200 19.13 10.71 -30.30
N SER A 201 19.92 10.82 -31.36
CA SER A 201 19.45 10.91 -32.74
C SER A 201 18.72 9.64 -33.21
N TYR A 202 17.74 9.79 -34.11
CA TYR A 202 16.88 8.73 -34.62
C TYR A 202 16.09 7.99 -33.52
N ASN A 203 15.51 8.75 -32.59
CA ASN A 203 14.56 8.26 -31.59
C ASN A 203 13.11 8.67 -31.96
N LYS A 204 12.25 8.94 -30.96
CA LYS A 204 10.86 9.38 -31.09
C LYS A 204 10.56 10.60 -30.20
N LEU A 205 11.59 11.37 -29.82
CA LEU A 205 11.44 12.54 -28.95
C LEU A 205 10.53 13.57 -29.63
N GLN A 206 9.43 13.95 -28.98
CA GLN A 206 8.48 14.94 -29.52
C GLN A 206 8.67 16.35 -28.93
N CYS A 207 9.30 16.43 -27.75
CA CYS A 207 9.58 17.66 -27.02
C CYS A 207 10.86 17.53 -26.20
N ILE A 208 11.38 18.67 -25.75
CA ILE A 208 12.42 18.78 -24.72
C ILE A 208 11.78 19.53 -23.54
N GLN A 209 11.84 18.97 -22.33
CA GLN A 209 11.33 19.64 -21.12
C GLN A 209 12.41 20.56 -20.53
N VAL A 210 12.03 21.67 -19.89
CA VAL A 210 12.95 22.72 -19.41
C VAL A 210 14.08 22.18 -18.52
N ASP A 211 13.79 21.18 -17.68
CA ASP A 211 14.77 20.58 -16.76
C ASP A 211 15.26 19.19 -17.21
N SER A 212 14.95 18.76 -18.44
CA SER A 212 15.37 17.44 -18.95
C SER A 212 16.86 17.32 -19.27
N LEU A 213 17.57 18.46 -19.40
CA LEU A 213 19.01 18.54 -19.66
C LEU A 213 19.76 19.36 -18.60
N LEU A 214 19.15 19.56 -17.43
CA LEU A 214 19.77 20.26 -16.29
C LEU A 214 21.03 19.51 -15.81
N GLY A 215 22.02 20.22 -15.26
CA GLY A 215 23.27 19.65 -14.75
C GLY A 215 24.39 19.41 -15.77
N LEU A 216 24.08 19.40 -17.08
CA LEU A 216 25.01 19.02 -18.17
C LEU A 216 26.04 20.11 -18.55
N LYS A 217 26.77 20.62 -17.56
CA LYS A 217 27.67 21.80 -17.69
C LYS A 217 28.92 21.55 -18.54
N SER A 218 29.37 20.31 -18.65
CA SER A 218 30.52 19.91 -19.47
C SER A 218 30.15 19.47 -20.90
N LEU A 219 28.86 19.49 -21.25
CA LEU A 219 28.37 18.94 -22.52
C LEU A 219 28.83 19.80 -23.70
N ARG A 220 29.55 19.17 -24.64
CA ARG A 220 30.10 19.79 -25.86
C ARG A 220 29.31 19.42 -27.10
N ILE A 221 28.78 18.20 -27.14
CA ILE A 221 28.06 17.64 -28.29
C ILE A 221 26.70 17.09 -27.83
N LEU A 222 25.62 17.62 -28.40
CA LEU A 222 24.25 17.14 -28.21
C LEU A 222 23.64 16.73 -29.56
N SER A 223 23.29 15.47 -29.74
CA SER A 223 22.72 14.98 -31.00
C SER A 223 21.25 14.60 -30.82
N LEU A 224 20.35 15.35 -31.47
CA LEU A 224 18.89 15.19 -31.41
C LEU A 224 18.27 14.99 -32.81
N GLN A 225 19.09 14.73 -33.83
CA GLN A 225 18.70 14.67 -35.24
C GLN A 225 17.74 13.51 -35.53
N GLY A 226 16.77 13.71 -36.42
CA GLY A 226 15.85 12.64 -36.83
C GLY A 226 14.86 12.21 -35.75
N ASN A 227 14.46 13.14 -34.87
CA ASN A 227 13.38 12.99 -33.92
C ASN A 227 12.11 13.71 -34.42
N ASP A 228 11.07 13.80 -33.58
CA ASP A 228 9.79 14.42 -33.88
C ASP A 228 9.62 15.76 -33.13
N ILE A 229 10.72 16.42 -32.77
CA ILE A 229 10.71 17.65 -31.94
C ILE A 229 10.12 18.80 -32.75
N SER A 230 9.03 19.40 -32.25
CA SER A 230 8.45 20.62 -32.84
C SER A 230 8.72 21.89 -32.04
N MET A 231 8.93 21.81 -30.74
CA MET A 231 9.24 22.97 -29.89
C MET A 231 10.33 22.63 -28.87
N ILE A 232 11.16 23.63 -28.56
CA ILE A 232 12.14 23.59 -27.47
C ILE A 232 11.90 24.88 -26.67
N PRO A 233 11.45 24.79 -25.40
CA PRO A 233 11.12 25.96 -24.60
C PRO A 233 12.37 26.73 -24.19
N ASP A 234 12.22 28.04 -23.99
CA ASP A 234 13.30 28.88 -23.47
C ASP A 234 13.78 28.36 -22.10
N GLY A 235 15.07 28.51 -21.83
CA GLY A 235 15.74 27.95 -20.67
C GLY A 235 16.08 26.45 -20.76
N ALA A 236 15.58 25.68 -21.73
CA ALA A 236 15.87 24.23 -21.83
C ALA A 236 17.36 23.89 -21.99
N PHE A 237 18.16 24.83 -22.53
CA PHE A 237 19.62 24.69 -22.69
C PHE A 237 20.43 25.57 -21.73
N ARG A 238 19.81 26.15 -20.68
CA ARG A 238 20.40 27.18 -19.80
C ARG A 238 21.70 26.81 -19.09
N GLU A 239 21.98 25.53 -18.89
CA GLU A 239 23.22 25.06 -18.25
C GLU A 239 24.23 24.44 -19.23
N LEU A 240 23.96 24.42 -20.55
CA LEU A 240 24.84 23.84 -21.57
C LEU A 240 26.02 24.76 -21.93
N VAL A 241 26.70 25.30 -20.92
CA VAL A 241 27.71 26.37 -21.03
C VAL A 241 29.01 25.96 -21.75
N SER A 242 29.20 24.67 -22.02
CA SER A 242 30.35 24.12 -22.76
C SER A 242 30.01 23.66 -24.18
N ILE A 243 28.78 23.91 -24.66
CA ILE A 243 28.30 23.34 -25.93
C ILE A 243 29.06 23.93 -27.12
N THR A 244 29.25 23.10 -28.16
CA THR A 244 29.93 23.49 -29.40
C THR A 244 29.20 23.00 -30.66
N HIS A 245 28.52 21.85 -30.56
CA HIS A 245 27.78 21.25 -31.67
C HIS A 245 26.42 20.73 -31.16
N ILE A 246 25.33 21.05 -31.86
CA ILE A 246 23.97 20.59 -31.54
C ILE A 246 23.24 20.10 -32.80
N ALA A 247 23.19 18.79 -33.04
CA ALA A 247 22.56 18.26 -34.25
C ALA A 247 21.01 18.27 -34.12
N LEU A 248 20.34 19.28 -34.69
CA LEU A 248 18.87 19.43 -34.69
C LEU A 248 18.19 19.08 -36.02
N GLY A 249 18.97 18.69 -37.05
CA GLY A 249 18.46 18.36 -38.38
C GLY A 249 17.38 17.28 -38.40
N ALA A 250 16.51 17.29 -39.41
CA ALA A 250 15.39 16.35 -39.58
C ALA A 250 14.46 16.26 -38.34
N ASN A 251 14.12 17.41 -37.75
CA ASN A 251 13.04 17.57 -36.77
C ASN A 251 11.97 18.53 -37.34
N PRO A 252 10.66 18.31 -37.08
CA PRO A 252 9.57 19.16 -37.56
C PRO A 252 9.41 20.44 -36.71
N LEU A 253 10.44 21.27 -36.66
CA LEU A 253 10.52 22.48 -35.83
C LEU A 253 9.48 23.54 -36.23
N TYR A 254 8.79 24.09 -35.22
CA TYR A 254 7.82 25.18 -35.36
C TYR A 254 8.49 26.52 -34.99
N CYS A 255 8.89 27.29 -36.00
CA CYS A 255 9.71 28.50 -35.87
C CYS A 255 8.86 29.78 -35.71
N ASP A 256 8.07 29.87 -34.65
CA ASP A 256 7.46 31.12 -34.22
C ASP A 256 8.34 31.86 -33.19
N CYS A 257 7.80 32.86 -32.50
CA CYS A 257 8.55 33.62 -31.51
C CYS A 257 9.03 32.78 -30.31
N ASN A 258 8.41 31.63 -30.01
CA ASN A 258 8.82 30.74 -28.92
C ASN A 258 10.12 29.98 -29.24
N LEU A 259 10.49 29.85 -30.52
CA LEU A 259 11.76 29.27 -30.97
C LEU A 259 12.80 30.32 -31.37
N ARG A 260 12.50 31.61 -31.19
CA ARG A 260 13.40 32.73 -31.54
C ARG A 260 14.71 32.67 -30.77
N TRP A 261 14.64 32.46 -29.45
CA TRP A 261 15.79 32.41 -28.55
C TRP A 261 16.84 31.41 -29.03
N LEU A 262 16.40 30.25 -29.55
CA LEU A 262 17.26 29.18 -30.05
C LEU A 262 18.05 29.63 -31.28
N SER A 263 17.39 30.37 -32.19
CA SER A 263 18.04 30.93 -33.37
C SER A 263 19.03 32.05 -33.02
N GLU A 264 18.77 32.82 -31.97
CA GLU A 264 19.68 33.88 -31.49
C GLU A 264 20.89 33.29 -30.74
N TRP A 265 20.67 32.31 -29.86
CA TRP A 265 21.69 31.58 -29.11
C TRP A 265 22.67 30.82 -30.02
N ILE A 266 22.17 30.07 -31.00
CA ILE A 266 23.01 29.36 -32.00
C ILE A 266 23.95 30.33 -32.73
N LYS A 267 23.48 31.54 -33.08
CA LYS A 267 24.28 32.54 -33.78
C LYS A 267 25.33 33.21 -32.89
N GLN A 268 25.01 33.43 -31.61
CA GLN A 268 25.85 34.19 -30.69
C GLN A 268 27.17 33.46 -30.41
N ASP A 269 27.08 32.18 -30.09
CA ASP A 269 28.21 31.37 -29.62
C ASP A 269 28.81 30.47 -30.73
N TYR A 270 28.44 30.71 -32.00
CA TYR A 270 28.88 29.97 -33.20
C TYR A 270 28.68 28.44 -33.14
N ILE A 271 27.65 27.98 -32.42
CA ILE A 271 27.35 26.57 -32.21
C ILE A 271 26.90 25.94 -33.53
N GLU A 272 27.53 24.85 -33.97
CA GLU A 272 27.11 24.19 -35.22
C GLU A 272 25.77 23.44 -35.02
N PRO A 273 24.67 23.82 -35.70
CA PRO A 273 23.34 23.24 -35.45
C PRO A 273 23.01 22.05 -36.37
N GLY A 274 23.96 21.65 -37.22
CA GLY A 274 23.69 20.85 -38.41
C GLY A 274 22.69 21.52 -39.36
N ILE A 275 22.04 20.74 -40.22
CA ILE A 275 21.04 21.23 -41.18
C ILE A 275 19.65 21.31 -40.52
N ALA A 276 19.54 22.14 -39.47
CA ALA A 276 18.28 22.42 -38.79
C ALA A 276 17.40 23.37 -39.61
N ARG A 277 16.20 22.91 -40.00
CA ARG A 277 15.22 23.68 -40.77
C ARG A 277 13.89 23.80 -40.03
N CYS A 278 13.20 24.91 -40.27
CA CYS A 278 11.81 25.11 -39.85
C CYS A 278 10.86 24.30 -40.76
N ALA A 279 9.94 23.55 -40.18
CA ALA A 279 8.88 22.86 -40.92
C ALA A 279 7.63 23.74 -41.08
N GLU A 280 7.29 24.51 -40.05
CA GLU A 280 6.21 25.48 -39.98
C GLU A 280 6.65 26.67 -39.07
N PRO A 281 5.91 27.78 -38.97
CA PRO A 281 4.80 28.17 -39.84
C PRO A 281 5.25 28.43 -41.28
N ARG A 282 4.31 28.44 -42.23
CA ARG A 282 4.53 28.65 -43.69
C ARG A 282 5.45 29.83 -44.05
N SER A 283 5.48 30.88 -43.23
CA SER A 283 6.36 32.06 -43.41
C SER A 283 7.85 31.77 -43.15
N MET A 284 8.15 30.72 -42.38
CA MET A 284 9.49 30.32 -41.95
C MET A 284 9.93 28.96 -42.50
N LYS A 285 8.99 28.17 -43.04
CA LYS A 285 9.20 26.87 -43.67
C LYS A 285 10.44 26.80 -44.58
N ASP A 286 11.16 25.68 -44.48
CA ASP A 286 12.41 25.34 -45.16
C ASP A 286 13.62 26.25 -44.87
N LYS A 287 13.46 27.39 -44.21
CA LYS A 287 14.59 28.23 -43.77
C LYS A 287 15.44 27.51 -42.72
N LEU A 288 16.75 27.76 -42.75
CA LEU A 288 17.70 27.25 -41.76
C LEU A 288 17.61 28.07 -40.47
N VAL A 289 17.56 27.40 -39.31
CA VAL A 289 17.50 28.07 -38.00
C VAL A 289 18.74 28.97 -37.75
N LEU A 290 19.89 28.59 -38.31
CA LEU A 290 21.14 29.35 -38.26
C LEU A 290 21.08 30.69 -39.01
N THR A 291 20.47 30.72 -40.21
CA THR A 291 20.56 31.86 -41.14
C THR A 291 19.25 32.64 -41.30
N ALA A 292 18.15 32.15 -40.72
CA ALA A 292 16.89 32.90 -40.69
C ALA A 292 17.05 34.15 -39.81
N ALA A 293 16.56 35.30 -40.30
CA ALA A 293 16.60 36.55 -39.55
C ALA A 293 15.68 36.47 -38.31
N SER A 294 16.14 36.98 -37.18
CA SER A 294 15.50 36.76 -35.87
C SER A 294 14.16 37.50 -35.71
N ASP A 295 13.94 38.53 -36.51
CA ASP A 295 12.67 39.25 -36.68
C ASP A 295 11.61 38.45 -37.46
N GLY A 296 12.02 37.40 -38.19
CA GLY A 296 11.11 36.46 -38.85
C GLY A 296 10.40 35.48 -37.90
N PHE A 297 10.93 35.29 -36.68
CA PHE A 297 10.35 34.42 -35.65
C PHE A 297 9.24 35.18 -34.89
N VAL A 298 8.04 35.19 -35.47
CA VAL A 298 6.87 35.94 -34.95
C VAL A 298 5.72 34.99 -34.62
N CYS A 299 5.12 35.15 -33.45
CA CYS A 299 3.89 34.45 -33.07
C CYS A 299 2.67 35.17 -33.67
N THR A 300 2.18 34.70 -34.82
CA THR A 300 0.97 35.24 -35.48
C THR A 300 -0.35 34.63 -34.97
N GLY A 301 -0.28 33.74 -33.98
CA GLY A 301 -1.40 33.02 -33.39
C GLY A 301 -0.88 31.96 -32.41
N LYS A 302 -1.78 31.13 -31.85
CA LYS A 302 -1.35 29.90 -31.15
C LYS A 302 -0.96 28.84 -32.19
N PRO A 303 0.06 28.00 -31.93
CA PRO A 303 0.32 26.82 -32.74
C PRO A 303 -0.87 25.86 -32.75
N GLU A 304 -0.93 24.98 -33.75
CA GLU A 304 -1.97 23.96 -33.87
C GLU A 304 -1.93 22.98 -32.69
N ALA A 305 -3.09 22.42 -32.32
CA ALA A 305 -3.22 21.56 -31.13
C ALA A 305 -2.27 20.35 -31.16
N GLU A 306 -2.00 19.80 -32.35
CA GLU A 306 -1.06 18.70 -32.57
C GLU A 306 0.40 19.08 -32.26
N VAL A 307 0.80 20.33 -32.52
CA VAL A 307 2.13 20.85 -32.17
C VAL A 307 2.27 21.02 -30.66
N LEU A 308 1.25 21.53 -29.99
CA LEU A 308 1.23 21.74 -28.55
C LEU A 308 1.13 20.41 -27.77
N ALA A 309 0.37 19.44 -28.30
CA ALA A 309 0.18 18.11 -27.74
C ALA A 309 1.47 17.29 -27.54
N LYS A 310 2.52 17.62 -28.31
CA LYS A 310 3.85 17.00 -28.18
C LYS A 310 4.53 17.29 -26.84
N CYS A 311 4.26 18.46 -26.25
CA CYS A 311 4.79 18.86 -24.94
C CYS A 311 3.80 18.55 -23.80
N ASP A 312 2.51 18.78 -24.04
CA ASP A 312 1.45 18.74 -23.04
C ASP A 312 0.21 18.05 -23.61
N ALA A 313 -0.13 16.88 -23.08
CA ALA A 313 -1.24 16.06 -23.58
C ALA A 313 -2.61 16.75 -23.46
N CYS A 314 -2.78 17.75 -22.58
CA CYS A 314 -4.06 18.43 -22.38
C CYS A 314 -4.53 19.23 -23.62
N TYR A 315 -3.63 19.59 -24.53
CA TYR A 315 -4.02 20.21 -25.82
C TYR A 315 -4.80 19.28 -26.75
N THR A 316 -4.82 17.97 -26.49
CA THR A 316 -5.71 17.01 -27.18
C THR A 316 -7.13 16.97 -26.61
N PHE A 317 -7.42 17.76 -25.57
CA PHE A 317 -8.67 17.72 -24.79
C PHE A 317 -9.07 16.29 -24.36
N PRO A 318 -8.19 15.54 -23.66
CA PRO A 318 -8.40 14.13 -23.38
C PRO A 318 -9.48 13.85 -22.32
N CYS A 319 -9.88 14.87 -21.56
CA CYS A 319 -10.90 14.80 -20.52
C CYS A 319 -12.29 15.16 -21.09
N GLN A 320 -13.30 14.39 -20.71
CA GLN A 320 -14.68 14.48 -21.20
C GLN A 320 -15.60 15.20 -20.20
N ASN A 321 -16.85 15.42 -20.59
CA ASN A 321 -17.94 15.83 -19.70
C ASN A 321 -17.66 17.10 -18.84
N GLY A 322 -16.92 18.06 -19.40
CA GLY A 322 -16.57 19.32 -18.73
C GLY A 322 -15.49 19.20 -17.65
N ALA A 323 -14.78 18.07 -17.58
CA ALA A 323 -13.66 17.87 -16.66
C ALA A 323 -12.41 18.69 -17.07
N THR A 324 -11.69 19.19 -16.07
CA THR A 324 -10.46 19.98 -16.26
C THR A 324 -9.24 19.07 -16.37
N CYS A 325 -8.44 19.25 -17.42
CA CYS A 325 -7.18 18.54 -17.61
C CYS A 325 -6.02 19.26 -16.88
N LYS A 326 -5.17 18.48 -16.21
CA LYS A 326 -3.91 18.94 -15.61
C LYS A 326 -2.73 18.17 -16.24
N PRO A 327 -1.72 18.85 -16.81
CA PRO A 327 -0.54 18.17 -17.34
C PRO A 327 0.28 17.50 -16.24
N LYS A 328 0.92 16.38 -16.58
CA LYS A 328 1.91 15.67 -15.76
C LYS A 328 3.24 15.57 -16.52
N PRO A 329 4.35 15.23 -15.84
CA PRO A 329 5.60 14.87 -16.51
C PRO A 329 5.43 13.75 -17.54
N LEU A 330 6.43 13.53 -18.41
CA LEU A 330 6.46 12.42 -19.38
C LEU A 330 5.33 12.43 -20.44
N ARG A 331 4.68 13.59 -20.68
CA ARG A 331 3.54 13.76 -21.59
C ARG A 331 2.30 12.96 -21.17
N ASP A 332 2.11 12.84 -19.85
CA ASP A 332 0.94 12.27 -19.18
C ASP A 332 -0.02 13.38 -18.69
N TYR A 333 -1.22 13.03 -18.20
CA TYR A 333 -2.23 13.98 -17.72
C TYR A 333 -3.14 13.40 -16.63
N GLU A 334 -3.80 14.28 -15.88
CA GLU A 334 -4.82 13.94 -14.89
C GLU A 334 -6.10 14.75 -15.15
N CYS A 335 -7.24 14.07 -15.21
CA CYS A 335 -8.55 14.71 -15.35
C CYS A 335 -9.22 14.89 -13.98
N THR A 336 -9.46 16.13 -13.56
CA THR A 336 -10.33 16.40 -12.40
C THR A 336 -11.78 16.53 -12.88
N CYS A 337 -12.61 15.55 -12.51
CA CYS A 337 -13.97 15.40 -13.03
C CYS A 337 -14.93 16.49 -12.55
N ALA A 338 -15.87 16.86 -13.43
CA ALA A 338 -17.04 17.63 -13.04
C ALA A 338 -17.92 16.82 -12.06
N PRO A 339 -18.70 17.49 -11.17
CA PRO A 339 -19.57 16.82 -10.23
C PRO A 339 -20.53 15.86 -10.94
N GLY A 340 -20.59 14.60 -10.49
CA GLY A 340 -21.40 13.55 -11.11
C GLY A 340 -20.74 12.74 -12.22
N TYR A 341 -19.45 12.93 -12.51
CA TYR A 341 -18.71 12.11 -13.47
C TYR A 341 -17.50 11.39 -12.82
N HIS A 342 -17.08 10.28 -13.42
CA HIS A 342 -15.93 9.49 -12.98
C HIS A 342 -15.23 8.76 -14.14
N GLY A 343 -14.08 8.14 -13.85
CA GLY A 343 -13.23 7.47 -14.85
C GLY A 343 -11.94 8.28 -15.10
N ALA A 344 -10.96 7.66 -15.78
CA ALA A 344 -9.66 8.28 -16.00
C ALA A 344 -9.72 9.52 -16.93
N LYS A 345 -10.77 9.61 -17.75
CA LYS A 345 -11.11 10.75 -18.61
C LYS A 345 -12.41 11.43 -18.19
N CYS A 346 -12.97 11.06 -17.03
CA CYS A 346 -14.29 11.49 -16.57
C CYS A 346 -15.43 11.14 -17.55
N GLU A 347 -15.27 10.02 -18.25
CA GLU A 347 -16.11 9.56 -19.34
C GLU A 347 -17.44 8.93 -18.87
N TYR A 348 -17.55 8.48 -17.62
CA TYR A 348 -18.72 7.79 -17.06
C TYR A 348 -19.53 8.67 -16.11
N VAL A 349 -20.85 8.46 -16.07
CA VAL A 349 -21.79 9.15 -15.16
C VAL A 349 -21.89 8.40 -13.82
N ILE A 350 -22.07 9.13 -12.72
CA ILE A 350 -22.32 8.55 -11.40
C ILE A 350 -23.82 8.30 -11.20
N ASP A 351 -24.25 7.13 -11.65
CA ASP A 351 -25.61 6.59 -11.57
C ASP A 351 -25.71 5.33 -10.66
N ALA A 352 -26.80 4.58 -10.75
CA ALA A 352 -27.06 3.40 -9.94
C ALA A 352 -26.09 2.22 -10.20
N CYS A 353 -25.44 2.18 -11.38
CA CYS A 353 -24.43 1.18 -11.72
C CYS A 353 -23.01 1.55 -11.24
N TYR A 354 -22.82 2.68 -10.54
CA TYR A 354 -21.50 3.12 -10.08
C TYR A 354 -20.80 2.07 -9.22
N GLY A 355 -19.63 1.62 -9.70
CA GLY A 355 -18.85 0.56 -9.08
C GLY A 355 -19.51 -0.83 -9.14
N ASN A 356 -20.23 -1.12 -10.23
CA ASN A 356 -20.96 -2.36 -10.57
C ASN A 356 -21.65 -3.08 -9.39
N PRO A 357 -22.99 -2.98 -9.23
CA PRO A 357 -23.71 -3.69 -8.18
C PRO A 357 -23.97 -5.18 -8.49
N CYS A 358 -23.60 -5.70 -9.66
CA CYS A 358 -23.78 -7.10 -10.04
C CYS A 358 -22.59 -7.98 -9.60
N GLU A 359 -22.87 -9.16 -9.08
CA GLU A 359 -21.87 -10.18 -8.72
C GLU A 359 -21.45 -11.01 -9.94
N ASN A 360 -20.47 -11.89 -9.74
CA ASN A 360 -20.09 -12.98 -10.66
C ASN A 360 -19.84 -12.56 -12.13
N GLY A 361 -19.43 -11.31 -12.36
CA GLY A 361 -19.19 -10.77 -13.70
C GLY A 361 -20.43 -10.24 -14.43
N GLY A 362 -21.58 -10.17 -13.76
CA GLY A 362 -22.83 -9.63 -14.30
C GLY A 362 -22.71 -8.18 -14.79
N THR A 363 -23.45 -7.87 -15.87
CA THR A 363 -23.44 -6.55 -16.51
C THR A 363 -24.61 -5.70 -16.02
N CYS A 364 -24.32 -4.59 -15.35
CA CYS A 364 -25.33 -3.66 -14.87
C CYS A 364 -25.95 -2.80 -15.99
N LYS A 365 -27.26 -2.57 -15.89
CA LYS A 365 -28.03 -1.62 -16.70
C LYS A 365 -28.79 -0.66 -15.78
N VAL A 366 -28.72 0.63 -16.06
CA VAL A 366 -29.42 1.67 -15.31
C VAL A 366 -30.92 1.63 -15.64
N LEU A 367 -31.76 1.82 -14.63
CA LEU A 367 -33.22 1.95 -14.74
C LEU A 367 -33.68 3.31 -14.20
N GLU A 368 -34.95 3.65 -14.47
CA GLU A 368 -35.55 4.88 -13.95
C GLU A 368 -35.59 4.93 -12.42
N ALA A 369 -35.60 6.16 -11.89
CA ALA A 369 -35.63 6.48 -10.46
C ALA A 369 -34.44 5.94 -9.61
N GLY A 370 -33.26 5.83 -10.21
CA GLY A 370 -32.03 5.43 -9.50
C GLY A 370 -31.96 3.94 -9.18
N ARG A 371 -32.65 3.10 -9.94
CA ARG A 371 -32.54 1.64 -9.87
C ARG A 371 -31.55 1.13 -10.91
N PHE A 372 -31.24 -0.15 -10.82
CA PHE A 372 -30.47 -0.90 -11.81
C PHE A 372 -31.08 -2.29 -12.01
N SER A 373 -30.66 -2.99 -13.05
CA SER A 373 -30.90 -4.43 -13.26
C SER A 373 -29.61 -5.08 -13.77
N CYS A 374 -29.33 -6.31 -13.33
CA CYS A 374 -28.18 -7.07 -13.80
C CYS A 374 -28.56 -8.02 -14.93
N HIS A 375 -27.65 -8.16 -15.90
CA HIS A 375 -27.69 -9.24 -16.88
C HIS A 375 -26.61 -10.25 -16.52
N CYS A 376 -27.04 -11.47 -16.19
CA CYS A 376 -26.17 -12.51 -15.67
C CYS A 376 -25.47 -13.32 -16.77
N PRO A 377 -24.23 -13.80 -16.52
CA PRO A 377 -23.61 -14.84 -17.34
C PRO A 377 -24.38 -16.16 -17.23
N ALA A 378 -23.98 -17.16 -18.04
CA ALA A 378 -24.40 -18.54 -17.81
C ALA A 378 -23.92 -19.04 -16.42
N GLY A 379 -24.61 -20.05 -15.87
CA GLY A 379 -24.37 -20.56 -14.52
C GLY A 379 -24.91 -19.69 -13.38
N TYR A 380 -25.39 -18.47 -13.63
CA TYR A 380 -25.82 -17.54 -12.55
C TYR A 380 -27.24 -16.98 -12.71
N GLU A 381 -27.94 -16.90 -11.58
CA GLU A 381 -29.26 -16.28 -11.43
C GLU A 381 -29.35 -15.37 -10.20
N GLY A 382 -30.57 -14.87 -9.94
CA GLY A 382 -30.83 -13.78 -8.99
C GLY A 382 -30.68 -12.40 -9.65
N ASP A 383 -31.37 -11.40 -9.09
CA ASP A 383 -31.44 -10.04 -9.66
C ASP A 383 -30.09 -9.29 -9.68
N ARG A 384 -29.10 -9.78 -8.92
CA ARG A 384 -27.71 -9.30 -8.94
C ARG A 384 -26.73 -10.33 -9.48
N CYS A 385 -27.19 -11.48 -9.96
CA CYS A 385 -26.38 -12.64 -10.35
C CYS A 385 -25.61 -13.26 -9.16
N GLU A 386 -26.17 -13.15 -7.95
CA GLU A 386 -25.56 -13.60 -6.70
C GLU A 386 -25.69 -15.12 -6.46
N THR A 387 -26.61 -15.79 -7.15
CA THR A 387 -26.93 -17.21 -6.95
C THR A 387 -26.33 -18.04 -8.08
N ASN A 388 -25.59 -19.09 -7.73
CA ASN A 388 -25.20 -20.12 -8.69
C ASN A 388 -26.43 -20.99 -8.99
N ILE A 389 -26.66 -21.33 -10.26
CA ILE A 389 -27.75 -22.22 -10.67
C ILE A 389 -27.39 -23.63 -10.20
N ASP A 390 -28.27 -24.29 -9.44
CA ASP A 390 -28.01 -25.61 -8.86
C ASP A 390 -27.93 -26.71 -9.93
N ASP A 391 -26.69 -27.01 -10.37
CA ASP A 391 -26.39 -28.02 -11.37
C ASP A 391 -26.59 -29.46 -10.82
N CYS A 392 -26.83 -29.63 -9.52
CA CYS A 392 -27.05 -30.94 -8.90
C CYS A 392 -28.49 -31.49 -9.03
N ILE A 393 -29.46 -30.73 -9.54
CA ILE A 393 -30.89 -31.11 -9.55
C ILE A 393 -31.19 -32.45 -10.25
N ASP A 394 -30.45 -32.82 -11.31
CA ASP A 394 -30.52 -34.12 -12.00
C ASP A 394 -29.12 -34.79 -12.09
N ASN A 395 -28.37 -34.78 -10.98
CA ASN A 395 -27.01 -35.32 -10.92
C ASN A 395 -26.93 -36.85 -11.10
N LYS A 396 -25.75 -37.33 -11.50
CA LYS A 396 -25.45 -38.74 -11.76
C LYS A 396 -24.65 -39.42 -10.64
N CYS A 397 -24.62 -38.87 -9.42
CA CYS A 397 -23.76 -39.38 -8.36
C CYS A 397 -24.25 -40.75 -7.84
N GLU A 398 -23.47 -41.79 -8.09
CA GLU A 398 -23.76 -43.16 -7.64
C GLU A 398 -23.36 -43.40 -6.18
N ASN A 399 -23.70 -44.58 -5.66
CA ASN A 399 -23.31 -45.07 -4.33
C ASN A 399 -23.63 -44.08 -3.18
N ASN A 400 -24.75 -43.35 -3.34
CA ASN A 400 -25.29 -42.35 -2.40
C ASN A 400 -24.30 -41.19 -2.10
N ALA A 401 -23.38 -40.89 -3.02
CA ALA A 401 -22.39 -39.82 -2.87
C ALA A 401 -23.05 -38.43 -2.82
N THR A 402 -22.38 -37.46 -2.19
CA THR A 402 -22.90 -36.08 -2.15
C THR A 402 -22.59 -35.37 -3.45
N CYS A 403 -23.60 -34.91 -4.18
CA CYS A 403 -23.37 -33.94 -5.26
C CYS A 403 -22.90 -32.60 -4.67
N VAL A 404 -21.91 -31.98 -5.30
CA VAL A 404 -21.36 -30.66 -4.96
C VAL A 404 -21.51 -29.78 -6.19
N ASP A 405 -22.34 -28.75 -6.03
CA ASP A 405 -22.62 -27.71 -7.02
C ASP A 405 -21.34 -26.98 -7.45
N ARG A 406 -21.21 -26.72 -8.76
CA ARG A 406 -20.12 -25.97 -9.41
C ARG A 406 -20.73 -25.02 -10.46
N ILE A 407 -19.91 -24.32 -11.24
CA ILE A 407 -20.39 -23.31 -12.19
C ILE A 407 -20.53 -23.96 -13.56
N GLU A 408 -21.76 -24.14 -14.05
CA GLU A 408 -22.10 -24.88 -15.29
C GLU A 408 -21.70 -26.38 -15.28
N GLU A 409 -21.43 -26.95 -14.08
CA GLU A 409 -21.10 -28.36 -13.87
C GLU A 409 -21.37 -28.80 -12.41
N TYR A 410 -21.14 -30.07 -12.08
CA TYR A 410 -21.16 -30.56 -10.69
C TYR A 410 -20.10 -31.64 -10.43
N GLU A 411 -19.72 -31.80 -9.16
CA GLU A 411 -18.74 -32.81 -8.71
C GLU A 411 -19.38 -33.80 -7.72
N CYS A 412 -19.18 -35.10 -7.92
CA CYS A 412 -19.64 -36.11 -6.96
C CYS A 412 -18.59 -36.34 -5.86
N ARG A 413 -18.84 -35.82 -4.66
CA ARG A 413 -18.02 -36.09 -3.48
C ARG A 413 -18.35 -37.47 -2.91
N CYS A 414 -17.47 -38.42 -3.17
CA CYS A 414 -17.67 -39.83 -2.84
C CYS A 414 -17.73 -40.12 -1.34
N ASN A 415 -18.59 -41.07 -0.99
CA ASN A 415 -18.61 -41.67 0.35
C ASN A 415 -17.33 -42.50 0.59
N PRO A 416 -16.93 -42.72 1.86
CA PRO A 416 -15.87 -43.65 2.21
C PRO A 416 -16.06 -45.01 1.51
N GLY A 417 -14.98 -45.52 0.93
CA GLY A 417 -15.00 -46.76 0.15
C GLY A 417 -15.32 -46.59 -1.34
N TYR A 418 -15.54 -45.37 -1.86
CA TYR A 418 -15.87 -45.12 -3.27
C TYR A 418 -15.00 -44.04 -3.93
N THR A 419 -14.83 -44.12 -5.25
CA THR A 419 -14.02 -43.24 -6.10
C THR A 419 -14.51 -43.27 -7.56
N GLY A 420 -13.93 -42.42 -8.42
CA GLY A 420 -14.41 -42.16 -9.78
C GLY A 420 -15.25 -40.88 -9.87
N ASN A 421 -15.44 -40.37 -11.09
CA ASN A 421 -16.05 -39.05 -11.33
C ASN A 421 -17.53 -38.98 -10.89
N TYR A 422 -18.21 -40.12 -10.88
CA TYR A 422 -19.58 -40.28 -10.38
C TYR A 422 -19.63 -41.22 -9.17
N CYS A 423 -18.49 -41.46 -8.54
CA CYS A 423 -18.32 -42.39 -7.41
C CYS A 423 -18.69 -43.85 -7.74
N GLU A 424 -18.54 -44.22 -9.02
CA GLU A 424 -18.96 -45.49 -9.60
C GLU A 424 -18.05 -46.68 -9.27
N LYS A 425 -16.88 -46.44 -8.65
CA LYS A 425 -15.87 -47.47 -8.35
C LYS A 425 -15.70 -47.66 -6.85
N LYS A 426 -15.60 -48.91 -6.38
CA LYS A 426 -15.24 -49.23 -4.99
C LYS A 426 -13.72 -49.15 -4.79
N ILE A 427 -13.27 -48.55 -3.68
CA ILE A 427 -11.88 -48.54 -3.22
C ILE A 427 -11.52 -49.91 -2.62
N ASN A 428 -10.27 -50.34 -2.82
CA ASN A 428 -9.67 -51.55 -2.23
C ASN A 428 -8.53 -51.10 -1.30
N PHE A 429 -8.78 -51.10 0.01
CA PHE A 429 -7.85 -50.58 1.00
C PHE A 429 -6.73 -51.59 1.31
N CYS A 430 -5.65 -51.10 1.92
CA CYS A 430 -4.45 -51.88 2.22
C CYS A 430 -3.72 -52.48 0.99
N SER A 431 -4.20 -52.16 -0.22
CA SER A 431 -3.54 -52.44 -1.49
C SER A 431 -2.20 -51.70 -1.63
N LYS A 432 -1.37 -52.08 -2.60
CA LYS A 432 -0.08 -51.40 -2.88
C LYS A 432 -0.24 -49.94 -3.31
N GLU A 433 -1.41 -49.58 -3.83
CA GLU A 433 -1.72 -48.25 -4.34
C GLU A 433 -2.42 -47.39 -3.28
N PHE A 434 -3.13 -48.00 -2.32
CA PHE A 434 -3.84 -47.28 -1.26
C PHE A 434 -3.71 -47.96 0.12
N ASN A 435 -2.61 -47.66 0.83
CA ASN A 435 -2.38 -48.07 2.22
C ASN A 435 -2.27 -46.85 3.16
N PRO A 436 -3.33 -46.53 3.93
CA PRO A 436 -3.37 -45.34 4.76
C PRO A 436 -2.45 -45.39 5.99
N CYS A 437 -2.32 -46.54 6.65
CA CYS A 437 -1.63 -46.70 7.93
C CYS A 437 -0.15 -46.25 7.90
N LYS A 438 0.35 -45.70 9.01
CA LYS A 438 1.74 -45.21 9.16
C LYS A 438 2.39 -45.77 10.43
N ASN A 439 3.64 -45.40 10.70
CA ASN A 439 4.37 -45.73 11.94
C ASN A 439 4.44 -47.25 12.28
N GLY A 440 4.48 -48.10 11.25
CA GLY A 440 4.54 -49.57 11.40
C GLY A 440 3.22 -50.24 11.78
N ALA A 441 2.11 -49.50 11.82
CA ALA A 441 0.78 -50.06 12.08
C ALA A 441 0.33 -51.03 10.98
N THR A 442 -0.45 -52.05 11.36
CA THR A 442 -0.97 -53.05 10.41
C THR A 442 -2.31 -52.63 9.85
N CYS A 443 -2.44 -52.59 8.52
CA CYS A 443 -3.66 -52.23 7.81
C CYS A 443 -4.60 -53.44 7.66
N ILE A 444 -5.89 -53.24 7.96
CA ILE A 444 -6.97 -54.21 7.81
C ILE A 444 -8.01 -53.63 6.85
N ASP A 445 -8.29 -54.33 5.75
CA ASP A 445 -9.32 -53.96 4.77
C ASP A 445 -10.70 -54.40 5.29
N GLU A 446 -11.67 -53.49 5.25
CA GLU A 446 -13.04 -53.71 5.74
C GLU A 446 -14.05 -53.37 4.64
N ASN A 447 -15.29 -53.82 4.80
CA ASN A 447 -16.20 -53.94 3.65
C ASN A 447 -16.57 -52.60 2.98
N TYR A 448 -16.41 -51.45 3.65
CA TYR A 448 -16.46 -50.10 3.05
C TYR A 448 -15.44 -49.14 3.68
N SER A 449 -14.45 -49.67 4.40
CA SER A 449 -13.60 -48.93 5.36
C SER A 449 -12.23 -49.60 5.48
N TYR A 450 -11.38 -49.08 6.36
CA TYR A 450 -10.16 -49.75 6.78
C TYR A 450 -9.93 -49.45 8.27
N SER A 451 -9.17 -50.30 8.95
CA SER A 451 -8.70 -50.03 10.31
C SER A 451 -7.19 -50.28 10.43
N CYS A 452 -6.51 -49.46 11.22
CA CYS A 452 -5.08 -49.56 11.48
C CYS A 452 -4.82 -50.05 12.91
N ALA A 453 -4.17 -51.20 13.07
CA ALA A 453 -3.72 -51.67 14.37
C ALA A 453 -2.44 -50.93 14.79
N CYS A 454 -2.59 -49.96 15.70
CA CYS A 454 -1.52 -49.05 16.11
C CYS A 454 -0.47 -49.65 17.05
N SER A 455 0.76 -49.19 16.90
CA SER A 455 1.87 -49.43 17.83
C SER A 455 1.71 -48.64 19.13
N LEU A 456 2.23 -49.17 20.24
CA LEU A 456 2.16 -48.52 21.56
C LEU A 456 2.68 -47.07 21.54
N GLY A 457 1.95 -46.17 22.21
CA GLY A 457 2.21 -44.73 22.24
C GLY A 457 1.50 -43.92 21.15
N PHE A 458 0.99 -44.55 20.09
CA PHE A 458 0.29 -43.87 19.00
C PHE A 458 -1.20 -44.22 18.94
N THR A 459 -1.99 -43.26 18.49
CA THR A 459 -3.45 -43.34 18.36
C THR A 459 -3.93 -42.65 17.07
N GLY A 460 -5.25 -42.51 16.92
CA GLY A 460 -5.91 -42.00 15.72
C GLY A 460 -6.00 -43.04 14.59
N GLU A 461 -6.94 -42.83 13.67
CA GLU A 461 -7.35 -43.83 12.65
C GLU A 461 -6.20 -44.32 11.74
N ASN A 462 -5.16 -43.49 11.53
CA ASN A 462 -3.97 -43.81 10.74
C ASN A 462 -2.71 -44.08 11.59
N CYS A 463 -2.85 -44.13 12.92
CA CYS A 463 -1.76 -44.30 13.90
C CYS A 463 -0.69 -43.19 13.83
N THR A 464 -1.13 -41.96 13.57
CA THR A 464 -0.29 -40.79 13.32
C THR A 464 -0.17 -39.82 14.50
N THR A 465 -1.10 -39.84 15.45
CA THR A 465 -1.06 -38.96 16.63
C THR A 465 -0.40 -39.63 17.83
N ASN A 466 0.40 -38.87 18.57
CA ASN A 466 0.85 -39.27 19.90
C ASN A 466 -0.31 -39.12 20.91
N ILE A 467 -0.28 -39.88 22.00
CA ILE A 467 -1.25 -39.74 23.09
C ILE A 467 -0.83 -38.55 23.99
N ASN A 468 -1.81 -37.77 24.46
CA ASN A 468 -1.61 -36.55 25.26
C ASN A 468 -1.94 -36.82 26.74
N ASP A 469 -1.02 -36.48 27.64
CA ASP A 469 -1.09 -36.80 29.07
C ASP A 469 -1.69 -35.68 29.94
N CYS A 470 -1.97 -34.50 29.38
CA CYS A 470 -2.51 -33.34 30.12
C CYS A 470 -4.02 -33.41 30.43
N LEU A 471 -4.75 -34.45 29.99
CA LEU A 471 -6.23 -34.46 30.02
C LEU A 471 -6.87 -34.46 31.42
N ASP A 472 -6.19 -34.99 32.44
CA ASP A 472 -6.61 -34.94 33.86
C ASP A 472 -5.57 -34.16 34.71
N HIS A 473 -5.25 -32.93 34.30
CA HIS A 473 -4.19 -32.15 34.95
C HIS A 473 -4.62 -31.45 36.27
N LEU A 474 -3.74 -31.46 37.26
CA LEU A 474 -4.01 -30.88 38.59
C LEU A 474 -3.68 -29.37 38.75
N CYS A 475 -3.37 -28.66 37.66
CA CYS A 475 -3.05 -27.23 37.68
C CYS A 475 -4.26 -26.36 38.09
N GLN A 476 -4.07 -25.37 38.97
CA GLN A 476 -5.12 -24.49 39.52
C GLN A 476 -4.89 -23.02 39.13
N ASN A 477 -5.84 -22.13 39.48
CA ASN A 477 -5.73 -20.66 39.32
C ASN A 477 -5.19 -20.17 37.96
N GLY A 478 -5.64 -20.77 36.85
CA GLY A 478 -5.21 -20.39 35.49
C GLY A 478 -3.83 -20.89 35.07
N GLY A 479 -3.20 -21.78 35.83
CA GLY A 479 -1.95 -22.44 35.45
C GLY A 479 -2.09 -23.32 34.21
N THR A 480 -1.17 -23.18 33.25
CA THR A 480 -1.18 -23.90 31.96
C THR A 480 -0.46 -25.25 32.07
N CYS A 481 -1.06 -26.32 31.55
CA CYS A 481 -0.41 -27.63 31.43
C CYS A 481 0.46 -27.74 30.17
N ILE A 482 1.59 -28.44 30.28
CA ILE A 482 2.51 -28.74 29.17
C ILE A 482 2.66 -30.26 29.10
N ASP A 483 2.27 -30.80 27.94
CA ASP A 483 2.24 -32.22 27.58
C ASP A 483 3.66 -32.80 27.33
N GLY A 484 3.76 -34.12 27.27
CA GLY A 484 5.03 -34.84 27.14
C GLY A 484 4.91 -36.16 26.36
N ILE A 485 5.58 -37.19 26.86
CA ILE A 485 5.40 -38.58 26.41
C ILE A 485 5.34 -39.43 27.69
N ASN A 486 4.13 -39.86 28.05
CA ASN A 486 3.80 -40.55 29.29
C ASN A 486 4.05 -39.71 30.57
N THR A 487 3.89 -38.36 30.50
CA THR A 487 4.06 -37.39 31.62
C THR A 487 3.67 -35.93 31.25
N TYR A 488 3.27 -35.09 32.23
CA TYR A 488 2.98 -33.64 32.05
C TYR A 488 3.59 -32.72 33.15
N ARG A 489 3.49 -31.39 33.00
CA ARG A 489 3.83 -30.37 34.04
C ARG A 489 2.97 -29.08 33.97
N CYS A 490 2.90 -28.29 35.05
CA CYS A 490 2.15 -27.01 35.14
C CYS A 490 3.04 -25.74 35.06
N GLN A 491 2.47 -24.61 34.65
CA GLN A 491 3.10 -23.26 34.64
C GLN A 491 2.12 -22.17 35.09
N CYS A 492 2.48 -21.34 36.09
CA CYS A 492 1.61 -20.33 36.70
C CYS A 492 1.65 -18.94 36.02
N GLN A 493 0.64 -18.09 36.29
CA GLN A 493 0.59 -16.68 35.88
C GLN A 493 0.99 -15.72 37.02
N ASP A 494 1.37 -14.49 36.64
CA ASP A 494 1.79 -13.42 37.57
C ASP A 494 0.71 -13.10 38.61
N GLY A 495 1.11 -13.02 39.87
CA GLY A 495 0.23 -12.84 41.03
C GLY A 495 -0.01 -14.12 41.83
N PHE A 496 0.13 -15.29 41.21
CA PHE A 496 -0.03 -16.59 41.86
C PHE A 496 1.29 -17.33 42.05
N SER A 497 1.37 -18.19 43.08
CA SER A 497 2.53 -19.06 43.30
C SER A 497 2.15 -20.36 44.01
N GLY A 498 2.95 -21.40 43.81
CA GLY A 498 2.71 -22.74 44.33
C GLY A 498 3.17 -23.85 43.36
N ALA A 499 3.05 -25.11 43.76
CA ALA A 499 3.37 -26.25 42.88
C ALA A 499 2.28 -26.51 41.82
N PHE A 500 1.05 -26.10 42.13
CA PHE A 500 -0.13 -26.13 41.27
C PHE A 500 -0.81 -24.74 41.17
N CYS A 501 -0.07 -23.67 41.51
CA CYS A 501 -0.44 -22.24 41.43
C CYS A 501 -1.41 -21.71 42.52
N GLU A 502 -1.33 -22.26 43.74
CA GLU A 502 -2.38 -22.20 44.76
C GLU A 502 -2.52 -20.95 45.69
N LEU A 503 -1.75 -19.85 45.54
CA LEU A 503 -1.73 -18.70 46.50
C LEU A 503 -1.94 -17.29 45.88
N GLU A 504 -2.59 -16.33 46.58
CA GLU A 504 -3.02 -14.98 46.10
C GLU A 504 -2.90 -13.84 47.17
N ASN A 505 -3.06 -12.53 46.83
CA ASN A 505 -3.10 -11.37 47.78
C ASN A 505 -3.76 -10.05 47.24
N MET A 506 -4.09 -9.06 48.12
CA MET A 506 -5.08 -7.96 47.87
C MET A 506 -4.61 -6.45 48.03
N VAL A 507 -5.52 -5.45 47.96
CA VAL A 507 -5.29 -3.98 47.72
C VAL A 507 -6.16 -3.02 48.59
N ASP A 508 -5.74 -1.76 48.89
CA ASP A 508 -6.54 -0.61 49.49
C ASP A 508 -5.76 0.78 49.42
N LEU A 509 -6.18 1.95 50.00
CA LEU A 509 -7.12 3.01 49.50
C LEU A 509 -6.82 4.49 50.00
N LEU A 510 -7.49 5.52 49.39
CA LEU A 510 -7.84 6.92 49.85
C LEU A 510 -6.70 7.98 50.09
N TYR A 511 -6.87 9.34 50.13
CA TYR A 511 -7.90 10.30 50.67
C TYR A 511 -8.01 11.70 49.92
N PRO A 512 -8.95 12.65 50.27
CA PRO A 512 -9.37 13.80 49.40
C PRO A 512 -9.54 15.25 50.00
N GLN A 513 -10.00 16.22 49.16
CA GLN A 513 -10.58 17.59 49.40
C GLN A 513 -9.60 18.78 49.69
N THR A 514 -9.90 20.09 49.48
CA THR A 514 -11.13 20.90 49.23
C THR A 514 -10.98 21.94 48.09
N SER A 515 -12.08 22.57 47.59
CA SER A 515 -12.09 23.64 46.56
C SER A 515 -13.49 24.29 46.38
N PRO A 516 -13.64 25.57 45.97
CA PRO A 516 -14.96 26.17 45.68
C PRO A 516 -15.81 25.44 44.62
N CYS A 517 -15.17 24.67 43.73
CA CYS A 517 -15.86 23.81 42.77
C CYS A 517 -16.38 22.47 43.37
N GLN A 518 -16.33 22.26 44.70
CA GLN A 518 -16.74 21.01 45.36
C GLN A 518 -18.20 20.60 45.15
N HIS A 519 -19.09 21.54 44.81
CA HIS A 519 -20.49 21.27 44.48
C HIS A 519 -20.89 22.05 43.22
N HIS A 520 -20.50 21.52 42.06
CA HIS A 520 -20.91 22.04 40.75
C HIS A 520 -21.90 21.10 40.05
N ASP A 521 -22.86 21.65 39.30
CA ASP A 521 -23.81 20.83 38.53
C ASP A 521 -23.23 20.33 37.20
N CYS A 522 -22.02 20.75 36.82
CA CYS A 522 -21.34 20.29 35.60
C CYS A 522 -21.22 18.76 35.58
N LYS A 523 -21.70 18.12 34.50
CA LYS A 523 -21.68 16.67 34.33
C LYS A 523 -20.38 16.20 33.68
N HIS A 524 -20.13 16.65 32.45
CA HIS A 524 -18.99 16.21 31.65
C HIS A 524 -18.09 17.39 31.28
N GLY A 525 -17.62 18.12 32.29
CA GLY A 525 -16.79 19.31 32.13
C GLY A 525 -16.27 19.83 33.46
N VAL A 526 -15.27 20.72 33.39
CA VAL A 526 -14.67 21.32 34.59
C VAL A 526 -15.38 22.63 34.96
N CYS A 527 -15.66 22.79 36.25
CA CYS A 527 -16.09 24.06 36.82
C CYS A 527 -14.97 25.11 36.70
N PHE A 528 -15.29 26.27 36.14
CA PHE A 528 -14.38 27.39 35.95
C PHE A 528 -15.02 28.69 36.44
N MET A 529 -14.31 29.47 37.25
CA MET A 529 -14.80 30.73 37.81
C MET A 529 -13.98 31.91 37.25
N PRO A 530 -14.55 32.75 36.37
CA PRO A 530 -13.87 33.97 35.91
C PRO A 530 -13.64 34.96 37.06
N SER A 531 -12.49 35.62 37.08
CA SER A 531 -11.95 36.36 38.24
C SER A 531 -12.80 37.54 38.79
N ASN A 532 -13.88 37.93 38.11
CA ASN A 532 -14.82 38.98 38.52
C ASN A 532 -16.30 38.53 38.48
N ALA A 533 -16.57 37.23 38.33
CA ALA A 533 -17.93 36.68 38.30
C ALA A 533 -18.41 36.25 39.71
N LYS A 534 -19.72 36.30 39.95
CA LYS A 534 -20.36 35.74 41.16
C LYS A 534 -20.88 34.31 40.96
N ASP A 535 -20.57 33.69 39.82
CA ASP A 535 -21.14 32.43 39.35
C ASP A 535 -20.06 31.63 38.59
N TYR A 536 -20.27 30.32 38.45
CA TYR A 536 -19.34 29.42 37.76
C TYR A 536 -19.84 29.04 36.36
N ILE A 537 -18.90 28.72 35.47
CA ILE A 537 -19.17 28.28 34.11
C ILE A 537 -18.64 26.85 33.96
N CYS A 538 -19.46 25.95 33.43
CA CYS A 538 -19.02 24.61 33.07
C CYS A 538 -18.27 24.65 31.74
N LYS A 539 -16.94 24.49 31.76
CA LYS A 539 -16.14 24.30 30.56
C LYS A 539 -16.20 22.82 30.17
N CYS A 540 -16.94 22.51 29.12
CA CYS A 540 -17.21 21.14 28.71
C CYS A 540 -15.96 20.41 28.20
N SER A 541 -15.92 19.11 28.46
CA SER A 541 -15.00 18.18 27.82
C SER A 541 -15.35 18.03 26.34
N GLN A 542 -14.41 17.59 25.51
CA GLN A 542 -14.69 17.26 24.10
C GLN A 542 -15.90 16.31 24.01
N GLY A 543 -16.80 16.59 23.07
CA GLY A 543 -18.08 15.87 22.90
C GLY A 543 -19.29 16.58 23.49
N PHE A 544 -19.11 17.26 24.61
CA PHE A 544 -20.22 17.68 25.45
C PHE A 544 -20.60 19.15 25.27
N THR A 545 -21.91 19.40 25.29
CA THR A 545 -22.52 20.74 25.19
C THR A 545 -23.68 20.89 26.18
N GLY A 546 -24.29 22.07 26.21
CA GLY A 546 -25.26 22.46 27.24
C GLY A 546 -24.63 23.29 28.35
N LYS A 547 -25.45 23.96 29.17
CA LYS A 547 -24.97 24.90 30.21
C LYS A 547 -24.20 24.20 31.34
N ARG A 548 -24.40 22.89 31.50
CA ARG A 548 -23.75 22.03 32.49
C ARG A 548 -23.06 20.84 31.82
N CYS A 549 -22.84 20.89 30.51
CA CYS A 549 -22.21 19.81 29.75
C CYS A 549 -22.99 18.49 29.86
N GLU A 550 -24.33 18.60 29.80
CA GLU A 550 -25.25 17.49 29.99
C GLU A 550 -25.56 16.70 28.70
N PHE A 551 -25.27 17.23 27.51
CA PHE A 551 -25.58 16.61 26.22
C PHE A 551 -24.31 16.16 25.48
N LEU A 552 -24.26 14.93 24.96
CA LEU A 552 -23.20 14.43 24.09
C LEU A 552 -23.62 14.62 22.63
N THR A 553 -22.90 15.49 21.90
CA THR A 553 -23.36 16.03 20.60
C THR A 553 -22.31 15.91 19.48
N SER A 554 -21.12 15.41 19.81
CA SER A 554 -20.09 15.00 18.86
C SER A 554 -19.37 13.76 19.38
N ILE A 555 -18.99 12.86 18.46
CA ILE A 555 -18.37 11.56 18.74
C ILE A 555 -17.33 11.26 17.67
N ASN A 556 -16.20 10.68 18.08
CA ASN A 556 -15.25 10.04 17.18
C ASN A 556 -15.50 8.52 17.13
N PHE A 557 -15.53 7.98 15.92
CA PHE A 557 -15.71 6.56 15.61
C PHE A 557 -14.42 5.97 15.03
N HIS A 558 -14.27 4.66 15.12
CA HIS A 558 -13.14 3.84 14.66
C HIS A 558 -13.64 2.45 14.22
N GLU A 559 -12.72 1.53 13.91
CA GLU A 559 -13.04 0.15 13.53
C GLU A 559 -13.85 -0.62 14.61
N GLY A 560 -15.05 -1.05 14.23
CA GLY A 560 -15.99 -1.74 15.12
C GLY A 560 -16.72 -0.81 16.09
N SER A 561 -16.66 0.52 15.89
CA SER A 561 -17.48 1.48 16.61
C SER A 561 -18.90 1.55 16.05
N TYR A 562 -19.90 1.75 16.91
CA TYR A 562 -21.27 2.09 16.51
C TYR A 562 -22.05 2.73 17.67
N VAL A 563 -23.12 3.46 17.35
CA VAL A 563 -24.12 3.96 18.31
C VAL A 563 -25.50 3.47 17.91
N GLU A 564 -26.28 2.97 18.88
CA GLU A 564 -27.63 2.43 18.70
C GLU A 564 -28.67 3.34 19.38
N LEU A 565 -29.69 3.73 18.62
CA LEU A 565 -30.71 4.72 18.98
C LEU A 565 -32.12 4.14 18.79
N ASP A 566 -33.14 4.85 19.29
CA ASP A 566 -34.54 4.52 19.01
C ASP A 566 -34.87 4.60 17.50
N PRO A 567 -35.87 3.85 17.00
CA PRO A 567 -36.20 3.76 15.58
C PRO A 567 -36.55 5.12 14.93
N LEU A 568 -36.24 5.27 13.65
CA LEU A 568 -36.48 6.51 12.91
C LEU A 568 -37.99 6.71 12.65
N HIS A 569 -38.57 7.79 13.20
CA HIS A 569 -39.95 8.18 12.91
C HIS A 569 -40.02 9.06 11.65
N THR A 570 -40.72 8.57 10.62
CA THR A 570 -40.73 9.09 9.23
C THR A 570 -42.01 9.82 8.82
N LYS A 571 -42.98 9.97 9.74
CA LYS A 571 -44.31 10.52 9.48
C LYS A 571 -44.49 11.86 10.22
N PRO A 572 -45.02 12.92 9.56
CA PRO A 572 -45.42 12.99 8.15
C PRO A 572 -44.25 13.11 7.17
N ASP A 573 -43.07 13.47 7.66
CA ASP A 573 -41.79 13.53 6.95
C ASP A 573 -40.64 13.33 7.95
N ALA A 574 -39.43 13.12 7.44
CA ALA A 574 -38.22 13.14 8.25
C ALA A 574 -37.09 13.91 7.57
N LYS A 575 -36.46 14.82 8.31
CA LYS A 575 -35.21 15.48 7.91
C LYS A 575 -34.08 15.12 8.87
N ILE A 576 -33.03 14.51 8.32
CA ILE A 576 -31.79 14.19 9.00
C ILE A 576 -30.72 15.17 8.52
N SER A 577 -29.93 15.73 9.42
CA SER A 577 -28.73 16.51 9.10
C SER A 577 -27.56 15.91 9.87
N ILE A 578 -26.42 15.66 9.22
CA ILE A 578 -25.21 15.08 9.83
C ILE A 578 -24.00 15.90 9.39
N THR A 579 -23.22 16.40 10.34
CA THR A 579 -21.91 17.01 10.06
C THR A 579 -20.82 16.00 10.42
N PHE A 580 -19.86 15.76 9.53
CA PHE A 580 -18.86 14.70 9.68
C PHE A 580 -17.52 15.07 9.05
N ALA A 581 -16.44 14.41 9.44
CA ALA A 581 -15.12 14.56 8.81
C ALA A 581 -14.37 13.22 8.82
N THR A 582 -13.78 12.85 7.68
CA THR A 582 -13.09 11.56 7.49
C THR A 582 -12.14 11.61 6.28
N ASP A 583 -11.09 10.78 6.30
CA ASP A 583 -10.22 10.47 5.17
C ASP A 583 -10.54 9.08 4.55
N GLN A 584 -11.51 8.34 5.11
CA GLN A 584 -11.81 6.98 4.70
C GLN A 584 -12.75 6.90 3.50
N ASN A 585 -12.44 5.99 2.58
CA ASN A 585 -13.21 5.80 1.35
C ASN A 585 -14.47 4.94 1.53
N TYR A 586 -14.60 4.25 2.66
CA TYR A 586 -15.70 3.34 3.02
C TYR A 586 -16.04 3.46 4.50
N GLY A 587 -17.30 3.19 4.88
CA GLY A 587 -17.76 3.29 6.27
C GLY A 587 -19.27 3.49 6.39
N VAL A 588 -19.96 2.69 7.21
CA VAL A 588 -21.41 2.84 7.46
C VAL A 588 -21.67 4.10 8.30
N MET A 589 -22.35 5.09 7.73
CA MET A 589 -22.65 6.36 8.41
C MET A 589 -23.95 6.30 9.20
N LEU A 590 -25.00 5.73 8.60
CA LEU A 590 -26.33 5.58 9.17
C LEU A 590 -27.01 4.33 8.61
N TYR A 591 -27.65 3.53 9.46
CA TYR A 591 -28.42 2.36 9.05
C TYR A 591 -29.69 2.20 9.89
N ASN A 592 -30.84 2.00 9.23
CA ASN A 592 -32.08 1.59 9.88
C ASN A 592 -32.88 0.74 8.87
N GLY A 593 -33.09 -0.54 9.17
CA GLY A 593 -33.76 -1.45 8.23
C GLY A 593 -34.08 -2.84 8.75
N GLU A 594 -35.04 -3.48 8.08
CA GLU A 594 -35.52 -4.86 8.31
C GLU A 594 -35.75 -5.57 6.96
N SER A 595 -36.94 -5.37 6.36
CA SER A 595 -37.32 -5.75 4.99
C SER A 595 -37.69 -4.51 4.12
N GLN A 596 -37.32 -3.35 4.64
CA GLN A 596 -37.31 -1.99 4.08
C GLN A 596 -36.14 -1.32 4.80
N HIS A 597 -35.48 -0.32 4.20
CA HIS A 597 -34.34 0.33 4.84
C HIS A 597 -34.08 1.75 4.36
N LEU A 598 -33.43 2.49 5.24
CA LEU A 598 -32.51 3.56 4.88
C LEU A 598 -31.10 3.15 5.30
N ALA A 599 -30.21 3.00 4.32
CA ALA A 599 -28.78 2.81 4.55
C ALA A 599 -28.00 3.96 3.91
N VAL A 600 -27.03 4.51 4.63
CA VAL A 600 -26.14 5.58 4.22
C VAL A 600 -24.72 5.17 4.56
N GLU A 601 -23.88 5.00 3.55
CA GLU A 601 -22.50 4.53 3.69
C GLU A 601 -21.56 5.35 2.80
N LEU A 602 -20.29 5.42 3.17
CA LEU A 602 -19.25 5.88 2.26
C LEU A 602 -18.93 4.76 1.27
N PHE A 603 -18.82 5.11 -0.01
CA PHE A 603 -18.42 4.21 -1.08
C PHE A 603 -17.52 4.94 -2.08
N ARG A 604 -16.23 4.59 -2.09
CA ARG A 604 -15.19 5.25 -2.90
C ARG A 604 -15.14 6.77 -2.68
N GLY A 605 -15.18 7.16 -1.41
CA GLY A 605 -15.09 8.55 -0.97
C GLY A 605 -16.34 9.40 -1.26
N ARG A 606 -17.49 8.77 -1.51
CA ARG A 606 -18.78 9.41 -1.81
C ARG A 606 -19.86 8.86 -0.89
N ILE A 607 -20.87 9.65 -0.56
CA ILE A 607 -22.04 9.16 0.17
C ILE A 607 -22.89 8.32 -0.78
N ARG A 608 -23.02 7.01 -0.54
CA ARG A 608 -24.06 6.15 -1.11
C ARG A 608 -25.27 6.16 -0.18
N VAL A 609 -26.46 6.25 -0.76
CA VAL A 609 -27.72 5.94 -0.11
C VAL A 609 -28.35 4.72 -0.79
N SER A 610 -28.86 3.79 0.01
CA SER A 610 -29.82 2.76 -0.39
C SER A 610 -31.14 3.04 0.32
N TYR A 611 -32.24 3.12 -0.42
CA TYR A 611 -33.56 3.46 0.13
C TYR A 611 -34.66 2.58 -0.46
N ASP A 612 -35.38 1.88 0.42
CA ASP A 612 -36.43 0.90 0.10
C ASP A 612 -37.71 1.18 0.90
N VAL A 613 -38.87 1.27 0.23
CA VAL A 613 -40.21 1.34 0.87
C VAL A 613 -41.15 0.24 0.34
N GLY A 614 -40.59 -0.94 0.11
CA GLY A 614 -41.22 -2.08 -0.55
C GLY A 614 -41.02 -2.05 -2.07
N ASN A 615 -39.79 -1.80 -2.53
CA ASN A 615 -39.39 -1.92 -3.94
C ASN A 615 -38.13 -2.77 -4.11
N TYR A 616 -38.23 -3.79 -4.96
CA TYR A 616 -37.08 -4.52 -5.46
C TYR A 616 -37.00 -4.35 -6.99
N PRO A 617 -35.81 -4.08 -7.58
CA PRO A 617 -34.55 -3.75 -6.91
C PRO A 617 -34.58 -2.37 -6.23
N VAL A 618 -33.73 -2.22 -5.20
CA VAL A 618 -33.67 -1.03 -4.33
C VAL A 618 -33.15 0.21 -5.08
N SER A 619 -33.70 1.39 -4.75
CA SER A 619 -33.21 2.65 -5.29
C SER A 619 -31.88 3.03 -4.62
N THR A 620 -30.85 3.27 -5.43
CA THR A 620 -29.49 3.65 -5.01
C THR A 620 -29.14 5.04 -5.55
N MET A 621 -28.49 5.86 -4.73
CA MET A 621 -28.07 7.22 -5.09
C MET A 621 -26.67 7.53 -4.52
N PHE A 622 -25.90 8.38 -5.19
CA PHE A 622 -24.55 8.77 -4.78
C PHE A 622 -24.37 10.30 -4.76
N SER A 623 -23.52 10.84 -3.88
CA SER A 623 -23.13 12.26 -3.88
C SER A 623 -22.33 12.63 -5.13
N TYR A 624 -22.55 13.85 -5.64
CA TYR A 624 -21.75 14.41 -6.75
C TYR A 624 -20.38 14.88 -6.28
N GLU A 625 -20.31 15.23 -5.00
CA GLU A 625 -19.18 15.62 -4.18
C GLU A 625 -18.45 14.36 -3.66
N THR A 626 -17.13 14.43 -3.53
CA THR A 626 -16.32 13.51 -2.70
C THR A 626 -16.18 14.09 -1.30
N VAL A 627 -16.31 13.25 -0.28
CA VAL A 627 -16.45 13.64 1.13
C VAL A 627 -15.43 12.96 2.08
N SER A 628 -14.35 12.42 1.50
CA SER A 628 -13.30 11.70 2.21
C SER A 628 -11.93 12.38 2.02
N ASP A 629 -11.89 13.71 2.17
CA ASP A 629 -10.69 14.53 2.00
C ASP A 629 -10.12 15.04 3.34
N GLY A 630 -10.70 14.61 4.47
CA GLY A 630 -10.38 15.04 5.83
C GLY A 630 -11.15 16.28 6.33
N ASN A 631 -11.89 16.98 5.47
CA ASN A 631 -12.58 18.22 5.84
C ASN A 631 -13.95 17.97 6.50
N PRO A 632 -14.52 18.96 7.23
CA PRO A 632 -15.87 18.89 7.75
C PRO A 632 -16.94 19.11 6.66
N HIS A 633 -17.66 18.03 6.32
CA HIS A 633 -18.81 18.04 5.42
C HIS A 633 -20.13 18.04 6.20
N THR A 634 -21.20 18.57 5.60
CA THR A 634 -22.58 18.49 6.13
C THR A 634 -23.50 17.88 5.08
N VAL A 635 -24.13 16.75 5.42
CA VAL A 635 -25.15 16.10 4.58
C VAL A 635 -26.55 16.34 5.16
N GLU A 636 -27.46 16.82 4.30
CA GLU A 636 -28.90 16.92 4.55
C GLU A 636 -29.61 15.78 3.82
N LEU A 637 -30.38 14.97 4.53
CA LEU A 637 -31.24 13.90 4.00
C LEU A 637 -32.70 14.22 4.34
N THR A 638 -33.58 14.22 3.35
CA THR A 638 -34.99 14.60 3.52
C THR A 638 -35.90 13.56 2.88
N LEU A 639 -36.72 12.92 3.71
CA LEU A 639 -37.69 11.88 3.37
C LEU A 639 -39.10 12.51 3.40
N ILE A 640 -39.74 12.62 2.24
CA ILE A 640 -41.12 13.12 2.11
C ILE A 640 -41.90 12.08 1.30
N LYS A 641 -42.67 11.25 2.01
CA LYS A 641 -43.35 10.09 1.43
C LYS A 641 -42.34 9.17 0.70
N LYS A 642 -42.64 8.85 -0.56
CA LYS A 642 -41.78 8.11 -1.50
C LYS A 642 -40.54 8.88 -1.97
N ASN A 643 -40.46 10.19 -1.77
CA ASN A 643 -39.35 11.00 -2.27
C ASN A 643 -38.23 11.04 -1.22
N PHE A 644 -37.02 10.65 -1.62
CA PHE A 644 -35.81 10.82 -0.84
C PHE A 644 -34.89 11.83 -1.53
N THR A 645 -34.47 12.88 -0.80
CA THR A 645 -33.58 13.93 -1.30
C THR A 645 -32.32 14.03 -0.44
N MET A 646 -31.15 14.08 -1.08
CA MET A 646 -29.84 14.28 -0.46
C MET A 646 -29.20 15.57 -0.95
N ARG A 647 -28.50 16.28 -0.08
CA ARG A 647 -27.66 17.44 -0.40
C ARG A 647 -26.40 17.43 0.48
N VAL A 648 -25.27 17.85 -0.07
CA VAL A 648 -23.98 17.95 0.64
C VAL A 648 -23.47 19.39 0.51
N ASP A 649 -22.97 19.99 1.60
CA ASP A 649 -22.25 21.28 1.63
C ASP A 649 -22.87 22.46 0.87
N ASN A 650 -24.20 22.57 0.92
CA ASN A 650 -24.98 23.52 0.11
C ASN A 650 -24.89 23.35 -1.42
N GLY A 651 -24.26 22.28 -1.91
CA GLY A 651 -24.22 21.86 -3.32
C GLY A 651 -25.59 21.47 -3.88
N THR A 652 -25.57 20.85 -5.06
CA THR A 652 -26.78 20.49 -5.80
C THR A 652 -27.47 19.26 -5.20
N SER A 653 -28.73 19.41 -4.81
CA SER A 653 -29.54 18.29 -4.30
C SER A 653 -29.81 17.23 -5.36
N ARG A 654 -29.71 15.95 -5.00
CA ARG A 654 -30.22 14.82 -5.79
C ARG A 654 -31.49 14.26 -5.13
N THR A 655 -32.46 13.86 -5.94
CA THR A 655 -33.73 13.26 -5.47
C THR A 655 -34.00 11.96 -6.23
N ILE A 656 -34.44 10.94 -5.51
CA ILE A 656 -35.04 9.72 -6.05
C ILE A 656 -36.50 9.63 -5.63
N VAL A 657 -37.35 9.09 -6.51
CA VAL A 657 -38.78 8.87 -6.28
C VAL A 657 -39.00 7.37 -6.21
N ASN A 658 -39.30 6.84 -5.03
CA ASN A 658 -39.37 5.42 -4.81
C ASN A 658 -40.73 4.83 -5.29
N GLU A 659 -40.70 3.78 -6.12
CA GLU A 659 -41.91 3.16 -6.67
C GLU A 659 -42.62 2.19 -5.70
N GLY A 660 -42.01 1.84 -4.57
CA GLY A 660 -42.44 0.75 -3.67
C GLY A 660 -43.86 0.84 -3.13
N VAL A 661 -44.40 -0.29 -2.67
CA VAL A 661 -45.84 -0.40 -2.34
C VAL A 661 -46.29 0.49 -1.18
N LYS A 662 -45.38 0.96 -0.30
CA LYS A 662 -45.71 1.88 0.79
C LYS A 662 -45.52 3.34 0.41
N GLU A 663 -46.29 4.21 1.04
CA GLU A 663 -46.14 5.67 0.90
C GLU A 663 -44.98 6.23 1.75
N TYR A 664 -44.55 5.50 2.80
CA TYR A 664 -43.52 5.92 3.76
C TYR A 664 -42.62 4.73 4.13
N LEU A 665 -41.36 5.00 4.48
CA LEU A 665 -40.47 4.03 5.13
C LEU A 665 -41.02 3.71 6.54
N GLU A 666 -41.30 2.43 6.81
CA GLU A 666 -41.82 1.98 8.11
C GLU A 666 -40.93 0.85 8.66
N VAL A 667 -40.07 1.19 9.61
CA VAL A 667 -39.09 0.27 10.23
C VAL A 667 -39.21 0.35 11.76
N SER A 668 -39.13 -0.79 12.43
CA SER A 668 -39.20 -0.94 13.89
C SER A 668 -37.84 -1.21 14.55
N SER A 669 -36.83 -1.60 13.77
CA SER A 669 -35.46 -1.83 14.24
C SER A 669 -34.78 -0.54 14.72
N PRO A 670 -33.73 -0.65 15.56
CA PRO A 670 -32.99 0.52 16.05
C PRO A 670 -32.35 1.33 14.92
N LEU A 671 -32.15 2.62 15.16
CA LEU A 671 -31.36 3.49 14.29
C LEU A 671 -29.89 3.39 14.69
N TYR A 672 -29.04 2.96 13.76
CA TYR A 672 -27.60 2.86 13.94
C TYR A 672 -26.86 4.03 13.28
N ILE A 673 -25.81 4.55 13.94
CA ILE A 673 -24.93 5.60 13.43
C ILE A 673 -23.46 5.17 13.58
N GLY A 674 -22.66 5.46 12.54
CA GLY A 674 -21.20 5.25 12.47
C GLY A 674 -20.74 3.79 12.40
N GLY A 675 -21.66 2.83 12.35
CA GLY A 675 -21.41 1.40 12.26
C GLY A 675 -22.67 0.61 12.60
N VAL A 676 -22.58 -0.72 12.62
CA VAL A 676 -23.66 -1.65 13.01
C VAL A 676 -23.09 -2.79 13.85
N SER A 677 -23.94 -3.54 14.57
CA SER A 677 -23.52 -4.79 15.22
C SER A 677 -23.26 -5.90 14.19
N GLU A 678 -22.48 -6.91 14.55
CA GLU A 678 -22.07 -8.01 13.66
C GLU A 678 -23.25 -8.84 13.13
N GLU A 679 -24.29 -9.03 13.95
CA GLU A 679 -25.55 -9.68 13.57
C GLU A 679 -26.32 -8.85 12.53
N VAL A 680 -26.45 -7.54 12.77
CA VAL A 680 -27.14 -6.61 11.86
C VAL A 680 -26.35 -6.43 10.57
N ALA A 681 -25.02 -6.37 10.64
CA ALA A 681 -24.11 -6.34 9.51
C ALA A 681 -24.29 -7.58 8.61
N SER A 682 -24.33 -8.76 9.21
CA SER A 682 -24.53 -10.03 8.50
C SER A 682 -25.88 -10.08 7.77
N SER A 683 -26.95 -9.55 8.38
CA SER A 683 -28.27 -9.44 7.74
C SER A 683 -28.30 -8.39 6.63
N ALA A 684 -27.80 -7.19 6.91
CA ALA A 684 -27.80 -6.05 5.98
C ALA A 684 -26.93 -6.28 4.74
N LEU A 685 -25.85 -7.06 4.85
CA LEU A 685 -25.02 -7.46 3.71
C LEU A 685 -25.73 -8.53 2.86
N ARG A 686 -26.34 -9.56 3.49
CA ARG A 686 -27.12 -10.61 2.79
C ARG A 686 -28.32 -10.04 2.03
N GLN A 687 -28.97 -9.02 2.57
CA GLN A 687 -30.10 -8.32 1.92
C GLN A 687 -29.65 -7.15 1.01
N TRP A 688 -28.34 -6.96 0.81
CA TRP A 688 -27.75 -5.90 -0.03
C TRP A 688 -28.17 -4.46 0.33
N HIS A 689 -28.49 -4.22 1.60
CA HIS A 689 -28.73 -2.87 2.10
C HIS A 689 -27.43 -2.05 2.11
N LEU A 690 -26.34 -2.70 2.56
CA LEU A 690 -24.98 -2.17 2.65
C LEU A 690 -24.07 -2.90 1.66
N ARG A 691 -23.11 -2.19 1.06
CA ARG A 691 -22.05 -2.80 0.24
C ARG A 691 -20.81 -3.17 1.05
N ASN A 692 -20.63 -2.56 2.23
CA ASN A 692 -19.55 -2.88 3.16
C ASN A 692 -20.06 -2.72 4.61
N THR A 693 -19.57 -3.57 5.52
CA THR A 693 -19.93 -3.59 6.94
C THR A 693 -18.93 -2.86 7.83
N SER A 694 -17.85 -2.29 7.25
CA SER A 694 -16.89 -1.44 7.95
C SER A 694 -17.57 -0.27 8.68
N SER A 695 -17.26 -0.07 9.96
CA SER A 695 -17.61 1.16 10.68
C SER A 695 -17.04 2.40 9.95
N PHE A 696 -17.69 3.54 10.16
CA PHE A 696 -17.12 4.85 9.83
C PHE A 696 -15.95 5.15 10.78
N ASP A 697 -14.82 5.63 10.27
CA ASP A 697 -13.71 6.16 11.08
C ASP A 697 -13.64 7.68 10.90
N GLY A 698 -13.49 8.40 12.02
CA GLY A 698 -13.44 9.86 12.06
C GLY A 698 -14.56 10.50 12.91
N CYS A 699 -14.86 11.76 12.60
CA CYS A 699 -15.75 12.62 13.37
C CYS A 699 -17.21 12.58 12.87
N ILE A 700 -18.18 12.48 13.79
CA ILE A 700 -19.59 12.85 13.54
C ILE A 700 -20.05 13.82 14.63
N LYS A 701 -20.69 14.93 14.23
CA LYS A 701 -21.21 15.99 15.10
C LYS A 701 -22.49 16.61 14.56
N ASP A 702 -23.14 17.44 15.38
CA ASP A 702 -24.30 18.27 15.01
C ASP A 702 -25.49 17.49 14.39
N VAL A 703 -25.60 16.19 14.70
CA VAL A 703 -26.66 15.32 14.17
C VAL A 703 -28.03 15.84 14.59
N ARG A 704 -28.89 16.13 13.62
CA ARG A 704 -30.25 16.64 13.85
C ARG A 704 -31.29 15.76 13.22
N LEU A 705 -32.33 15.45 13.99
CA LEU A 705 -33.53 14.75 13.55
C LEU A 705 -34.72 15.73 13.66
N ASN A 706 -35.36 16.03 12.54
CA ASN A 706 -36.46 16.99 12.42
C ASN A 706 -36.13 18.35 13.06
N GLY A 707 -34.89 18.82 12.84
CA GLY A 707 -34.34 20.07 13.37
C GLY A 707 -33.81 20.00 14.82
N LYS A 708 -34.33 19.08 15.64
CA LYS A 708 -33.86 18.83 17.02
C LYS A 708 -32.46 18.21 16.99
N LEU A 709 -31.52 18.80 17.74
CA LEU A 709 -30.19 18.24 17.96
C LEU A 709 -30.31 16.91 18.73
N LEU A 710 -29.65 15.88 18.24
CA LEU A 710 -29.54 14.58 18.89
C LEU A 710 -28.54 14.66 20.04
N ASP A 711 -28.92 14.07 21.17
CA ASP A 711 -28.02 13.86 22.32
C ASP A 711 -27.77 12.35 22.45
N PHE A 712 -26.52 11.96 22.16
CA PHE A 712 -26.09 10.57 22.18
C PHE A 712 -26.06 9.94 23.59
N MET A 713 -26.20 10.73 24.67
CA MET A 713 -26.39 10.16 26.02
C MET A 713 -27.67 9.33 26.15
N ASN A 714 -28.64 9.53 25.24
CA ASN A 714 -29.88 8.75 25.18
C ASN A 714 -29.76 7.49 24.30
N ALA A 715 -28.56 7.15 23.83
CA ALA A 715 -28.33 5.93 23.06
C ALA A 715 -28.53 4.67 23.91
N ARG A 716 -29.16 3.66 23.32
CA ARG A 716 -29.37 2.33 23.93
C ARG A 716 -28.05 1.60 24.16
N LYS A 717 -27.11 1.77 23.21
CA LYS A 717 -25.77 1.22 23.26
C LYS A 717 -24.78 2.14 22.55
N GLN A 718 -23.58 2.24 23.10
CA GLN A 718 -22.42 2.88 22.49
C GLN A 718 -21.28 1.86 22.50
N GLN A 719 -20.71 1.55 21.34
CA GLN A 719 -19.63 0.57 21.17
C GLN A 719 -18.39 1.27 20.63
N ARG A 720 -17.23 1.12 21.29
CA ARG A 720 -15.90 1.62 20.88
C ARG A 720 -15.86 3.09 20.41
N VAL A 721 -16.76 3.95 20.89
CA VAL A 721 -16.79 5.38 20.54
C VAL A 721 -16.10 6.24 21.59
N ALA A 722 -15.54 7.38 21.16
CA ALA A 722 -14.96 8.39 22.05
C ALA A 722 -15.78 9.69 21.99
N PRO A 723 -15.99 10.39 23.11
CA PRO A 723 -16.74 11.65 23.11
C PRO A 723 -15.90 12.76 22.47
N GLY A 724 -16.53 13.49 21.55
CA GLY A 724 -15.94 14.60 20.82
C GLY A 724 -15.19 14.20 19.57
N CYS A 725 -15.08 15.16 18.66
CA CYS A 725 -14.12 15.09 17.58
C CYS A 725 -12.81 15.73 18.05
N MET A 726 -11.69 15.06 17.82
CA MET A 726 -10.42 15.78 17.75
C MET A 726 -10.44 16.64 16.49
N ASP A 727 -10.08 17.92 16.60
CA ASP A 727 -9.96 18.79 15.43
C ASP A 727 -8.87 18.22 14.51
N MET A 728 -9.22 17.82 13.29
CA MET A 728 -8.26 17.25 12.33
C MET A 728 -7.22 18.28 11.83
N GLU A 729 -7.43 19.57 12.12
CA GLU A 729 -6.46 20.65 11.92
C GLU A 729 -5.31 20.64 12.95
N ASP A 730 -5.48 19.98 14.11
CA ASP A 730 -4.39 19.84 15.08
C ASP A 730 -3.45 18.69 14.69
N SER A 731 -2.31 19.06 14.13
CA SER A 731 -1.21 18.14 13.83
C SER A 731 -0.77 17.37 15.06
N LYS A 732 -1.21 16.11 15.20
CA LYS A 732 -0.85 15.22 16.33
C LYS A 732 0.68 15.11 16.44
N PRO A 733 1.36 15.78 17.40
CA PRO A 733 2.82 15.89 17.37
C PRO A 733 3.50 14.54 17.70
N CYS A 734 2.76 13.63 18.35
CA CYS A 734 3.18 12.25 18.59
C CYS A 734 2.91 11.28 17.42
N LYS A 735 2.41 11.72 16.24
CA LYS A 735 2.17 10.81 15.09
C LYS A 735 3.48 10.31 14.46
N GLU A 736 4.52 11.14 14.47
CA GLU A 736 5.85 10.84 13.90
C GLU A 736 6.97 11.22 14.90
N HIS A 737 6.83 10.77 16.16
CA HIS A 737 7.76 11.16 17.22
C HIS A 737 9.13 10.48 17.16
N LEU A 738 10.17 11.19 17.57
CA LEU A 738 11.55 10.69 17.63
C LEU A 738 11.89 9.93 18.93
N CYS A 739 10.95 9.83 19.89
CA CYS A 739 11.16 9.16 21.18
C CYS A 739 11.56 7.68 21.05
N GLN A 740 12.78 7.32 21.44
CA GLN A 740 13.33 5.97 21.25
C GLN A 740 13.10 4.99 22.40
N LYS A 741 13.42 5.40 23.65
CA LYS A 741 13.26 4.61 24.88
C LYS A 741 12.42 5.33 25.93
N GLY A 742 11.48 6.15 25.47
CA GLY A 742 10.49 6.85 26.27
C GLY A 742 9.09 6.80 25.64
N LYS A 743 8.11 7.37 26.34
CA LYS A 743 6.76 7.60 25.82
C LYS A 743 6.66 9.04 25.33
N CYS A 744 6.15 9.25 24.12
CA CYS A 744 5.82 10.60 23.65
C CYS A 744 4.65 11.18 24.46
N VAL A 745 4.78 12.42 24.90
CA VAL A 745 3.74 13.21 25.56
C VAL A 745 3.65 14.56 24.83
N PRO A 746 2.48 14.92 24.26
CA PRO A 746 2.34 16.21 23.59
C PRO A 746 2.45 17.35 24.61
N LEU A 747 3.22 18.39 24.25
CA LEU A 747 3.35 19.63 25.03
C LEU A 747 2.34 20.68 24.57
N ASP A 748 2.14 20.81 23.25
CA ASP A 748 1.16 21.69 22.63
C ASP A 748 0.65 21.10 21.29
N LYS A 749 0.09 21.94 20.41
CA LYS A 749 -0.44 21.56 19.08
C LYS A 749 0.64 21.14 18.07
N SER A 750 1.93 21.33 18.40
CA SER A 750 3.08 21.19 17.50
C SER A 750 4.30 20.52 18.15
N ALA A 751 4.48 20.65 19.46
CA ALA A 751 5.62 20.12 20.21
C ALA A 751 5.25 18.92 21.10
N TYR A 752 6.25 18.08 21.39
CA TYR A 752 6.15 16.94 22.31
C TYR A 752 7.43 16.78 23.14
N GLU A 753 7.31 16.15 24.30
CA GLU A 753 8.43 15.63 25.10
C GLU A 753 8.49 14.11 25.06
N CYS A 754 9.64 13.54 25.42
CA CYS A 754 9.81 12.09 25.58
C CYS A 754 10.04 11.75 27.06
N GLN A 755 9.07 11.07 27.69
CA GLN A 755 9.21 10.58 29.07
C GLN A 755 10.00 9.27 29.10
N CYS A 756 11.26 9.35 29.51
CA CYS A 756 12.20 8.24 29.42
C CYS A 756 11.95 7.13 30.44
N ARG A 757 12.11 5.87 29.99
CA ARG A 757 12.09 4.71 30.88
C ARG A 757 13.31 4.74 31.82
N LYS A 758 13.21 4.13 33.01
CA LYS A 758 14.33 4.03 33.97
C LYS A 758 15.59 3.51 33.27
N GLY A 759 16.73 4.18 33.51
CA GLY A 759 18.00 3.92 32.83
C GLY A 759 18.26 4.75 31.57
N TRP A 760 17.30 5.56 31.10
CA TRP A 760 17.44 6.41 29.92
C TRP A 760 17.19 7.91 30.21
N SER A 761 17.75 8.76 29.37
CA SER A 761 17.63 10.23 29.37
C SER A 761 17.97 10.80 27.99
N GLY A 762 18.05 12.13 27.86
CA GLY A 762 18.13 12.83 26.58
C GLY A 762 16.76 13.25 26.08
N GLU A 763 16.72 14.27 25.23
CA GLU A 763 15.49 14.88 24.68
C GLU A 763 14.57 13.85 24.01
N TYR A 764 15.16 12.84 23.37
CA TYR A 764 14.47 11.76 22.66
C TYR A 764 14.59 10.39 23.35
N CYS A 765 15.06 10.36 24.60
CA CYS A 765 15.33 9.15 25.37
C CYS A 765 16.28 8.17 24.65
N ASP A 766 17.32 8.73 24.07
CA ASP A 766 18.38 8.11 23.27
C ASP A 766 19.64 7.78 24.10
N GLN A 767 19.81 8.39 25.27
CA GLN A 767 21.04 8.31 26.08
C GLN A 767 20.86 7.38 27.27
N GLY A 768 21.72 6.38 27.41
CA GLY A 768 21.74 5.50 28.58
C GLY A 768 22.44 6.13 29.79
N LYS A 769 21.80 6.12 30.96
CA LYS A 769 22.42 6.52 32.24
C LYS A 769 23.34 5.42 32.75
N PHE A 770 24.63 5.57 32.51
CA PHE A 770 25.66 4.77 33.17
C PHE A 770 25.73 5.13 34.66
N THR A 771 25.25 4.25 35.53
CA THR A 771 25.65 4.25 36.94
C THR A 771 27.10 3.82 37.05
N LEU A 772 27.98 4.78 37.33
CA LEU A 772 29.34 4.50 37.80
C LEU A 772 29.25 3.74 39.12
N CYS A 773 29.67 2.48 39.12
CA CYS A 773 30.03 1.80 40.36
C CYS A 773 31.36 2.37 40.83
N ASN A 774 31.33 3.30 41.78
CA ASN A 774 32.51 3.62 42.57
C ASN A 774 32.93 2.35 43.32
N GLY A 775 34.18 1.94 43.13
CA GLY A 775 34.80 0.90 43.96
C GLY A 775 35.54 1.56 45.11
N ASP A 776 35.19 1.19 46.34
CA ASP A 776 35.96 1.51 47.53
C ASP A 776 36.82 0.30 47.93
N ILE A 777 38.13 0.46 47.76
CA ILE A 777 39.26 -0.28 48.36
C ILE A 777 39.30 -1.81 48.11
#